data_AF-A0AAN8G883-F1
#
_entry.id   AF-A0AAN8G883-F1
#
_cell.length_a   1.000
_cell.length_b   1.000
_cell.length_c   1.000
_cell.angle_alpha   90.00
_cell.angle_beta   90.00
_cell.angle_gamma   90.00
#
_symmetry.space_group_name_H-M   'P 1'
#
loop_
_entity.id
_entity.type
_entity.pdbx_description
1 polymer ?
#
loop_
_entity_poly.entity_id
_entity_poly.type
_entity_poly.pdbx_seq_one_letter_code
_entity_poly.pdbx_strand_id
1 'polypeptide(L)'
;MSDDLDKALRKVDEHQMTMDVLEVSHTQERVEALRKDLETRKQKAANDREEWRKLQSVLFEAEKGVAMGDKAMDRFNGRQASPRLEELEERQKNVEEMLPKIDALVIDAIRRLGLILKRLKDDSQRGKSIRNRTRDVETRFRELVRAVREARVRLDARAVDQSQLKHDLENLQFWFDETAVELDVDFNPYDLKAIEEAIKVATAKSAQIAEKKAALIALENAKERLIAQVSVDPAAKHDVRRGVSEVAKRIADLRSDLVDRLQSLAKCKRDCESFWRMVDDMAQRGVDLQRRCQAINDAVIFTPSPDHVLACRNDAATLKNDIATIKERVQRANAEHVKLGGKSEKKIITVITSCNTAISLASALPEPPMSTDESLQDSSHSQSTVIDASHRDGAITQASTAEMIEEEEGALSEEETIEPEYQGTLDSVSGSAKNEEKHGMPHLNPRDAGNWQSLTQLRHWLNELERDASLTVDLCDRTGIREMTSTVQDLTIGQREAVQAPTWILPGHKRSDETTDEAVHDELKAIENIIAELDEKKAAIKDVNAKGNAMLDTYTRDEAHTLSHELSKLNMRWSKFNDNLRIRRAVLEATQRSRMNRHNLYLPTISLNADPMFSRIDPHLILPTVTVILPISPFPTAGAAQAKMG
;
A
#
# COMPACT_ATOMS: atom_id res chain seq x y z
N MET A 1 -73.51 -31.28 -57.78
CA MET A 1 -73.86 -32.14 -56.64
C MET A 1 -75.19 -31.75 -56.00
N SER A 2 -75.38 -30.52 -55.50
CA SER A 2 -76.68 -30.10 -54.93
C SER A 2 -77.79 -30.29 -55.97
N ASP A 3 -77.59 -29.68 -57.14
CA ASP A 3 -78.40 -29.75 -58.35
C ASP A 3 -78.67 -31.20 -58.82
N ASP A 4 -77.82 -32.15 -58.43
CA ASP A 4 -77.92 -33.55 -58.86
C ASP A 4 -78.68 -34.39 -57.84
N LEU A 5 -78.66 -34.02 -56.55
CA LEU A 5 -79.60 -34.50 -55.55
C LEU A 5 -81.01 -33.93 -55.79
N ASP A 6 -81.11 -32.65 -56.18
CA ASP A 6 -82.39 -32.03 -56.56
C ASP A 6 -82.96 -32.64 -57.87
N LYS A 7 -82.12 -33.06 -58.83
CA LYS A 7 -82.53 -33.91 -59.97
C LYS A 7 -82.89 -35.34 -59.56
N ALA A 8 -82.20 -35.91 -58.57
CA ALA A 8 -82.50 -37.26 -58.09
C ALA A 8 -83.86 -37.34 -57.39
N LEU A 9 -84.20 -36.35 -56.55
CA LEU A 9 -85.54 -36.20 -55.97
C LEU A 9 -86.61 -36.12 -57.08
N ARG A 10 -86.47 -35.18 -58.02
CA ARG A 10 -87.41 -35.06 -59.15
C ARG A 10 -87.59 -36.36 -59.93
N LYS A 11 -86.52 -37.14 -60.15
CA LYS A 11 -86.63 -38.45 -60.81
C LYS A 11 -87.37 -39.49 -59.98
N VAL A 12 -87.22 -39.49 -58.65
CA VAL A 12 -88.02 -40.36 -57.77
C VAL A 12 -89.49 -39.93 -57.78
N ASP A 13 -89.75 -38.62 -57.76
CA ASP A 13 -91.11 -38.06 -57.84
C ASP A 13 -91.77 -38.37 -59.22
N GLU A 14 -91.01 -38.25 -60.32
CA GLU A 14 -91.42 -38.62 -61.69
C GLU A 14 -91.79 -40.11 -61.83
N HIS A 15 -91.22 -40.99 -61.00
CA HIS A 15 -91.47 -42.44 -61.00
C HIS A 15 -92.36 -42.90 -59.83
N GLN A 16 -92.93 -41.96 -59.05
CA GLN A 16 -93.75 -42.27 -57.88
C GLN A 16 -95.02 -43.08 -58.21
N MET A 17 -95.52 -43.03 -59.45
CA MET A 17 -96.64 -43.83 -59.92
C MET A 17 -96.26 -45.22 -60.48
N THR A 18 -94.97 -45.56 -60.53
CA THR A 18 -94.46 -46.82 -61.12
C THR A 18 -93.52 -47.62 -60.20
N MET A 19 -93.05 -47.03 -59.10
CA MET A 19 -92.35 -47.71 -58.00
C MET A 19 -93.31 -48.11 -56.87
N ASP A 20 -92.88 -49.02 -55.98
CA ASP A 20 -93.58 -49.25 -54.71
C ASP A 20 -93.50 -47.99 -53.83
N VAL A 21 -94.60 -47.64 -53.16
CA VAL A 21 -94.69 -46.48 -52.25
C VAL A 21 -93.63 -46.56 -51.13
N LEU A 22 -93.29 -47.76 -50.65
CA LEU A 22 -92.22 -47.98 -49.67
C LEU A 22 -90.82 -47.73 -50.26
N GLU A 23 -90.61 -48.07 -51.53
CA GLU A 23 -89.35 -47.79 -52.23
C GLU A 23 -89.19 -46.30 -52.55
N VAL A 24 -90.27 -45.61 -52.92
CA VAL A 24 -90.30 -44.15 -53.09
C VAL A 24 -89.93 -43.46 -51.77
N SER A 25 -90.62 -43.82 -50.67
CA SER A 25 -90.35 -43.24 -49.35
C SER A 25 -88.91 -43.46 -48.90
N HIS A 26 -88.40 -44.70 -48.97
CA HIS A 26 -87.03 -45.02 -48.59
C HIS A 26 -85.96 -44.38 -49.50
N THR A 27 -86.26 -44.15 -50.79
CA THR A 27 -85.34 -43.42 -51.67
C THR A 27 -85.37 -41.91 -51.45
N GLN A 28 -86.53 -41.31 -51.20
CA GLN A 28 -86.66 -39.91 -50.78
C GLN A 28 -85.90 -39.66 -49.45
N GLU A 29 -86.15 -40.46 -48.41
CA GLU A 29 -85.43 -40.38 -47.12
C GLU A 29 -83.91 -40.46 -47.29
N ARG A 30 -83.42 -41.35 -48.15
CA ARG A 30 -81.98 -41.50 -48.43
C ARG A 30 -81.40 -40.29 -49.15
N VAL A 31 -82.13 -39.66 -50.07
CA VAL A 31 -81.67 -38.43 -50.75
C VAL A 31 -81.71 -37.24 -49.79
N GLU A 32 -82.70 -37.15 -48.89
CA GLU A 32 -82.72 -36.14 -47.82
C GLU A 32 -81.60 -36.32 -46.79
N ALA A 33 -81.31 -37.56 -46.39
CA ALA A 33 -80.18 -37.87 -45.52
C ALA A 33 -78.84 -37.46 -46.17
N LEU A 34 -78.67 -37.74 -47.47
CA LEU A 34 -77.51 -37.28 -48.25
C LEU A 34 -77.47 -35.75 -48.40
N ARG A 35 -78.62 -35.08 -48.54
CA ARG A 35 -78.73 -33.60 -48.55
C ARG A 35 -78.26 -33.01 -47.22
N LYS A 36 -78.67 -33.58 -46.09
CA LYS A 36 -78.31 -33.17 -44.72
C LYS A 36 -76.83 -33.42 -44.41
N ASP A 37 -76.28 -34.56 -44.83
CA ASP A 37 -74.84 -34.85 -44.77
C ASP A 37 -74.04 -33.88 -45.65
N LEU A 38 -74.49 -33.62 -46.88
CA LEU A 38 -73.85 -32.65 -47.78
C LEU A 38 -73.88 -31.22 -47.22
N GLU A 39 -74.96 -30.80 -46.55
CA GLU A 39 -75.04 -29.47 -45.94
C GLU A 39 -74.19 -29.34 -44.66
N THR A 40 -74.17 -30.36 -43.80
CA THR A 40 -73.26 -30.38 -42.64
C THR A 40 -71.78 -30.43 -43.08
N ARG A 41 -71.45 -31.12 -44.17
CA ARG A 41 -70.13 -31.07 -44.83
C ARG A 41 -69.80 -29.69 -45.40
N LYS A 42 -70.76 -28.99 -46.06
CA LYS A 42 -70.59 -27.60 -46.52
C LYS A 42 -70.28 -26.67 -45.34
N GLN A 43 -71.09 -26.70 -44.28
CA GLN A 43 -70.90 -25.83 -43.12
C GLN A 43 -69.56 -26.12 -42.42
N LYS A 44 -69.20 -27.39 -42.25
CA LYS A 44 -67.88 -27.77 -41.72
C LYS A 44 -66.74 -27.21 -42.58
N ALA A 45 -66.82 -27.38 -43.90
CA ALA A 45 -65.83 -26.84 -44.83
C ALA A 45 -65.79 -25.29 -44.86
N ALA A 46 -66.91 -24.61 -44.58
CA ALA A 46 -66.94 -23.16 -44.41
C ALA A 46 -66.21 -22.72 -43.13
N ASN A 47 -66.49 -23.40 -42.01
CA ASN A 47 -65.81 -23.18 -40.73
C ASN A 47 -64.29 -23.46 -40.85
N ASP A 48 -63.89 -24.59 -41.46
CA ASP A 48 -62.48 -24.94 -41.72
C ASP A 48 -61.77 -23.86 -42.57
N ARG A 49 -62.45 -23.28 -43.57
CA ARG A 49 -61.93 -22.16 -44.38
C ARG A 49 -61.83 -20.84 -43.61
N GLU A 50 -62.61 -20.66 -42.55
CA GLU A 50 -62.52 -19.48 -41.68
C GLU A 50 -61.41 -19.63 -40.63
N GLU A 51 -61.31 -20.79 -39.98
CA GLU A 51 -60.19 -21.14 -39.10
C GLU A 51 -58.84 -21.00 -39.85
N TRP A 52 -58.77 -21.50 -41.10
CA TRP A 52 -57.57 -21.36 -41.94
C TRP A 52 -57.23 -19.89 -42.25
N ARG A 53 -58.22 -19.05 -42.59
CA ARG A 53 -58.00 -17.60 -42.81
C ARG A 53 -57.52 -16.90 -41.53
N LYS A 54 -58.08 -17.27 -40.37
CA LYS A 54 -57.65 -16.75 -39.06
C LYS A 54 -56.20 -17.14 -38.75
N LEU A 55 -55.81 -18.40 -38.99
CA LEU A 55 -54.41 -18.83 -38.87
C LEU A 55 -53.49 -18.04 -39.80
N GLN A 56 -53.84 -17.86 -41.07
CA GLN A 56 -53.01 -17.11 -42.02
C GLN A 56 -52.84 -15.64 -41.62
N SER A 57 -53.90 -15.00 -41.09
CA SER A 57 -53.84 -13.61 -40.63
C SER A 57 -52.93 -13.45 -39.40
N VAL A 58 -53.13 -14.29 -38.37
CA VAL A 58 -52.31 -14.24 -37.13
C VAL A 58 -50.85 -14.60 -37.41
N LEU A 59 -50.60 -15.59 -38.29
CA LEU A 59 -49.24 -15.94 -38.70
C LEU A 59 -48.55 -14.80 -39.47
N PHE A 60 -49.26 -14.09 -40.35
CA PHE A 60 -48.71 -12.94 -41.08
C PHE A 60 -48.38 -11.77 -40.14
N GLU A 61 -49.24 -11.46 -39.17
CA GLU A 61 -48.94 -10.42 -38.17
C GLU A 61 -47.81 -10.86 -37.21
N ALA A 62 -47.64 -12.16 -36.93
CA ALA A 62 -46.48 -12.69 -36.22
C ALA A 62 -45.18 -12.57 -37.05
N GLU A 63 -45.19 -12.97 -38.33
CA GLU A 63 -44.07 -12.80 -39.28
C GLU A 63 -43.61 -11.34 -39.36
N LYS A 64 -44.58 -10.42 -39.49
CA LYS A 64 -44.40 -8.97 -39.50
C LYS A 64 -43.89 -8.43 -38.16
N GLY A 65 -44.42 -8.93 -37.03
CA GLY A 65 -43.99 -8.57 -35.69
C GLY A 65 -42.52 -8.90 -35.44
N VAL A 66 -42.12 -10.15 -35.70
CA VAL A 66 -40.72 -10.59 -35.63
C VAL A 66 -39.84 -9.74 -36.56
N ALA A 67 -40.23 -9.55 -37.83
CA ALA A 67 -39.47 -8.75 -38.78
C ALA A 67 -39.36 -7.25 -38.43
N MET A 68 -40.26 -6.69 -37.60
CA MET A 68 -40.10 -5.34 -37.03
C MET A 68 -39.13 -5.33 -35.84
N GLY A 69 -39.14 -6.37 -35.01
CA GLY A 69 -38.16 -6.57 -33.93
C GLY A 69 -36.74 -6.75 -34.46
N ASP A 70 -36.56 -7.64 -35.45
CA ASP A 70 -35.29 -7.85 -36.16
C ASP A 70 -34.75 -6.51 -36.70
N LYS A 71 -35.57 -5.77 -37.47
CA LYS A 71 -35.20 -4.45 -38.00
C LYS A 71 -34.86 -3.43 -36.91
N ALA A 72 -35.56 -3.43 -35.78
CA ALA A 72 -35.25 -2.54 -34.66
C ALA A 72 -33.91 -2.90 -34.00
N MET A 73 -33.53 -4.17 -33.99
CA MET A 73 -32.22 -4.64 -33.55
C MET A 73 -31.10 -4.38 -34.58
N ASP A 74 -31.43 -4.32 -35.88
CA ASP A 74 -30.49 -4.02 -36.96
C ASP A 74 -30.28 -2.52 -37.25
N ARG A 75 -31.10 -1.61 -36.70
CA ARG A 75 -31.08 -0.14 -36.97
C ARG A 75 -29.73 0.58 -36.86
N PHE A 76 -28.72 -0.05 -36.27
CA PHE A 76 -27.39 0.50 -36.05
C PHE A 76 -26.25 -0.39 -36.59
N ASN A 77 -26.57 -1.58 -37.11
CA ASN A 77 -25.59 -2.43 -37.79
C ASN A 77 -25.17 -1.77 -39.11
N GLY A 78 -23.91 -1.31 -39.18
CA GLY A 78 -23.36 -0.62 -40.36
C GLY A 78 -23.09 0.89 -40.20
N ARG A 79 -23.35 1.50 -39.03
CA ARG A 79 -22.83 2.85 -38.73
C ARG A 79 -21.34 2.78 -38.37
N GLN A 80 -20.52 3.72 -38.85
CA GLN A 80 -19.11 3.83 -38.45
C GLN A 80 -18.94 4.29 -36.99
N ALA A 81 -19.87 5.12 -36.48
CA ALA A 81 -19.97 5.47 -35.07
C ALA A 81 -21.03 4.61 -34.39
N SER A 82 -20.69 4.01 -33.26
CA SER A 82 -21.63 3.25 -32.44
C SER A 82 -22.52 4.19 -31.59
N PRO A 83 -23.74 3.77 -31.20
CA PRO A 83 -24.72 4.69 -30.58
C PRO A 83 -24.41 5.00 -29.12
N ARG A 84 -24.94 6.13 -28.64
CA ARG A 84 -24.85 6.55 -27.23
C ARG A 84 -25.53 5.57 -26.29
N LEU A 85 -25.18 5.61 -25.01
CA LEU A 85 -25.80 4.73 -24.01
C LEU A 85 -27.32 4.94 -23.96
N GLU A 86 -27.75 6.21 -23.91
CA GLU A 86 -29.14 6.65 -23.98
C GLU A 86 -29.87 6.14 -25.26
N GLU A 87 -29.22 6.23 -26.43
CA GLU A 87 -29.78 5.72 -27.70
C GLU A 87 -29.92 4.19 -27.71
N LEU A 88 -29.01 3.48 -27.04
CA LEU A 88 -29.09 2.03 -26.89
C LEU A 88 -30.12 1.63 -25.83
N GLU A 89 -30.28 2.37 -24.74
CA GLU A 89 -31.31 2.19 -23.73
C GLU A 89 -32.70 2.41 -24.34
N GLU A 90 -32.89 3.50 -25.08
CA GLU A 90 -34.15 3.80 -25.77
C GLU A 90 -34.46 2.72 -26.82
N ARG A 91 -33.47 2.29 -27.61
CA ARG A 91 -33.61 1.15 -28.53
C ARG A 91 -34.02 -0.13 -27.78
N GLN A 92 -33.30 -0.47 -26.71
CA GLN A 92 -33.49 -1.70 -25.95
C GLN A 92 -34.92 -1.75 -25.38
N LYS A 93 -35.34 -0.66 -24.72
CA LYS A 93 -36.71 -0.44 -24.23
C LYS A 93 -37.75 -0.57 -25.35
N ASN A 94 -37.54 0.09 -26.50
CA ASN A 94 -38.45 0.03 -27.65
C ASN A 94 -38.66 -1.41 -28.16
N VAL A 95 -37.63 -2.28 -28.10
CA VAL A 95 -37.78 -3.70 -28.49
C VAL A 95 -38.39 -4.54 -27.36
N GLU A 96 -38.00 -4.30 -26.10
CA GLU A 96 -38.59 -4.94 -24.92
C GLU A 96 -40.12 -4.69 -24.83
N GLU A 97 -40.60 -3.48 -25.18
CA GLU A 97 -42.04 -3.14 -25.24
C GLU A 97 -42.80 -3.77 -26.42
N MET A 98 -42.09 -4.26 -27.44
CA MET A 98 -42.70 -5.00 -28.56
C MET A 98 -42.77 -6.52 -28.30
N LEU A 99 -41.80 -7.10 -27.60
CA LEU A 99 -41.71 -8.56 -27.42
C LEU A 99 -43.00 -9.22 -26.90
N PRO A 100 -43.71 -8.72 -25.87
CA PRO A 100 -44.95 -9.36 -25.37
C PRO A 100 -46.08 -9.41 -26.40
N LYS A 101 -46.14 -8.42 -27.30
CA LYS A 101 -47.15 -8.37 -28.38
C LYS A 101 -46.83 -9.39 -29.48
N ILE A 102 -45.54 -9.58 -29.77
CA ILE A 102 -45.08 -10.58 -30.74
C ILE A 102 -45.28 -11.99 -30.16
N ASP A 103 -44.91 -12.24 -28.90
CA ASP A 103 -45.09 -13.52 -28.20
C ASP A 103 -46.55 -14.01 -28.26
N ALA A 104 -47.50 -13.13 -27.93
CA ALA A 104 -48.93 -13.44 -27.98
C ALA A 104 -49.40 -13.87 -29.40
N LEU A 105 -48.88 -13.24 -30.46
CA LEU A 105 -49.18 -13.59 -31.85
C LEU A 105 -48.54 -14.93 -32.27
N VAL A 106 -47.30 -15.19 -31.86
CA VAL A 106 -46.58 -16.45 -32.11
C VAL A 106 -47.30 -17.62 -31.40
N ILE A 107 -47.63 -17.46 -30.12
CA ILE A 107 -48.37 -18.45 -29.33
C ILE A 107 -49.75 -18.74 -29.93
N ASP A 108 -50.48 -17.72 -30.39
CA ASP A 108 -51.80 -17.93 -31.00
C ASP A 108 -51.72 -18.54 -32.41
N ALA A 109 -50.68 -18.24 -33.20
CA ALA A 109 -50.41 -18.94 -34.46
C ALA A 109 -50.13 -20.43 -34.22
N ILE A 110 -49.28 -20.77 -33.24
CA ILE A 110 -48.98 -22.16 -32.85
C ILE A 110 -50.24 -22.87 -32.35
N ARG A 111 -51.04 -22.23 -31.49
CA ARG A 111 -52.30 -22.77 -30.96
C ARG A 111 -53.30 -23.07 -32.08
N ARG A 112 -53.51 -22.13 -33.01
CA ARG A 112 -54.40 -22.31 -34.17
C ARG A 112 -53.90 -23.41 -35.10
N LEU A 113 -52.60 -23.47 -35.35
CA LEU A 113 -52.00 -24.57 -36.12
C LEU A 113 -52.25 -25.92 -35.44
N GLY A 114 -52.11 -26.03 -34.13
CA GLY A 114 -52.39 -27.27 -33.37
C GLY A 114 -53.85 -27.75 -33.46
N LEU A 115 -54.82 -26.84 -33.55
CA LEU A 115 -56.23 -27.17 -33.78
C LEU A 115 -56.49 -27.65 -35.22
N ILE A 116 -55.85 -27.01 -36.20
CA ILE A 116 -56.00 -27.29 -37.63
C ILE A 116 -55.26 -28.56 -38.06
N LEU A 117 -54.10 -28.86 -37.45
CA LEU A 117 -53.26 -30.01 -37.81
C LEU A 117 -53.99 -31.34 -37.71
N LYS A 118 -54.83 -31.51 -36.67
CA LYS A 118 -55.66 -32.72 -36.47
C LYS A 118 -56.68 -32.98 -37.60
N ARG A 119 -56.84 -32.06 -38.55
CA ARG A 119 -57.77 -32.14 -39.69
C ARG A 119 -57.06 -32.24 -41.06
N LEU A 120 -55.74 -32.04 -41.15
CA LEU A 120 -54.98 -32.21 -42.39
C LEU A 120 -54.43 -33.63 -42.51
N LYS A 121 -54.32 -34.15 -43.74
CA LYS A 121 -53.47 -35.32 -44.02
C LYS A 121 -52.00 -34.93 -43.84
N ASP A 122 -51.27 -35.69 -43.05
CA ASP A 122 -49.89 -35.36 -42.64
C ASP A 122 -48.91 -35.14 -43.78
N ASP A 123 -49.03 -35.88 -44.88
CA ASP A 123 -48.11 -35.72 -46.02
C ASP A 123 -48.43 -34.58 -46.97
N SER A 124 -49.57 -33.88 -46.79
CA SER A 124 -50.00 -32.81 -47.68
C SER A 124 -48.99 -31.65 -47.76
N GLN A 125 -48.61 -31.27 -48.98
CA GLN A 125 -47.64 -30.18 -49.24
C GLN A 125 -48.04 -28.86 -48.56
N ARG A 126 -49.35 -28.55 -48.53
CA ARG A 126 -49.92 -27.41 -47.79
C ARG A 126 -49.75 -27.53 -46.27
N GLY A 127 -49.91 -28.72 -45.70
CA GLY A 127 -49.68 -29.00 -44.28
C GLY A 127 -48.20 -29.01 -43.88
N LYS A 128 -47.30 -29.35 -44.79
CA LYS A 128 -45.85 -29.20 -44.61
C LYS A 128 -45.43 -27.73 -44.70
N SER A 129 -45.90 -26.99 -45.70
CA SER A 129 -45.62 -25.56 -45.88
C SER A 129 -46.03 -24.70 -44.67
N ILE A 130 -47.25 -24.89 -44.13
CA ILE A 130 -47.71 -24.09 -42.98
C ILE A 130 -46.95 -24.43 -41.69
N ARG A 131 -46.64 -25.72 -41.44
CA ARG A 131 -45.81 -26.15 -40.30
C ARG A 131 -44.42 -25.50 -40.37
N ASN A 132 -43.80 -25.48 -41.55
CA ASN A 132 -42.48 -24.88 -41.73
C ASN A 132 -42.51 -23.37 -41.47
N ARG A 133 -43.52 -22.63 -41.95
CA ARG A 133 -43.65 -21.18 -41.67
C ARG A 133 -43.86 -20.88 -40.19
N THR A 134 -44.77 -21.57 -39.50
CA THR A 134 -44.98 -21.33 -38.07
C THR A 134 -43.74 -21.68 -37.25
N ARG A 135 -42.99 -22.74 -37.63
CA ARG A 135 -41.73 -23.09 -36.98
C ARG A 135 -40.60 -22.10 -37.26
N ASP A 136 -40.51 -21.53 -38.47
CA ASP A 136 -39.56 -20.45 -38.82
C ASP A 136 -39.78 -19.23 -37.92
N VAL A 137 -41.03 -18.76 -37.87
CA VAL A 137 -41.46 -17.61 -37.05
C VAL A 137 -41.18 -17.84 -35.57
N GLU A 138 -41.50 -19.02 -35.04
CA GLU A 138 -41.21 -19.40 -33.66
C GLU A 138 -39.70 -19.46 -33.37
N THR A 139 -38.90 -19.93 -34.32
CA THR A 139 -37.44 -20.02 -34.19
C THR A 139 -36.81 -18.64 -34.18
N ARG A 140 -37.16 -17.80 -35.16
CA ARG A 140 -36.70 -16.41 -35.27
C ARG A 140 -37.16 -15.56 -34.09
N PHE A 141 -38.38 -15.75 -33.58
CA PHE A 141 -38.82 -15.10 -32.35
C PHE A 141 -37.96 -15.49 -31.14
N ARG A 142 -37.63 -16.78 -30.99
CA ARG A 142 -36.72 -17.25 -29.92
C ARG A 142 -35.30 -16.72 -30.08
N GLU A 143 -34.83 -16.52 -31.30
CA GLU A 143 -33.54 -15.89 -31.61
C GLU A 143 -33.55 -14.39 -31.30
N LEU A 144 -34.60 -13.66 -31.67
CA LEU A 144 -34.83 -12.26 -31.31
C LEU A 144 -34.87 -12.08 -29.79
N VAL A 145 -35.63 -12.89 -29.05
CA VAL A 145 -35.67 -12.85 -27.58
C VAL A 145 -34.29 -13.10 -26.96
N ARG A 146 -33.50 -14.01 -27.54
CA ARG A 146 -32.11 -14.25 -27.10
C ARG A 146 -31.24 -13.01 -27.35
N ALA A 147 -31.25 -12.48 -28.58
CA ALA A 147 -30.45 -11.33 -28.97
C ALA A 147 -30.79 -10.06 -28.16
N VAL A 148 -32.06 -9.86 -27.80
CA VAL A 148 -32.52 -8.76 -26.93
C VAL A 148 -31.99 -8.94 -25.50
N ARG A 149 -32.01 -10.15 -24.94
CA ARG A 149 -31.41 -10.43 -23.61
C ARG A 149 -29.88 -10.27 -23.62
N GLU A 150 -29.20 -10.74 -24.66
CA GLU A 150 -27.76 -10.58 -24.82
C GLU A 150 -27.36 -9.11 -25.05
N ALA A 151 -28.19 -8.32 -25.73
CA ALA A 151 -28.02 -6.86 -25.83
C ALA A 151 -28.22 -6.20 -24.45
N ARG A 152 -29.23 -6.63 -23.69
CA ARG A 152 -29.51 -6.10 -22.35
C ARG A 152 -28.33 -6.29 -21.39
N VAL A 153 -27.84 -7.52 -21.25
CA VAL A 153 -26.71 -7.86 -20.36
C VAL A 153 -25.44 -7.07 -20.73
N ARG A 154 -25.16 -6.87 -22.03
CA ARG A 154 -24.04 -6.03 -22.49
C ARG A 154 -24.22 -4.55 -22.19
N LEU A 155 -25.46 -4.05 -22.22
CA LEU A 155 -25.77 -2.67 -21.90
C LEU A 155 -25.66 -2.40 -20.40
N ASP A 156 -26.28 -3.25 -19.56
CA ASP A 156 -26.22 -3.12 -18.11
C ASP A 156 -24.75 -3.23 -17.61
N ALA A 157 -23.96 -4.16 -18.15
CA ALA A 157 -22.54 -4.29 -17.81
C ALA A 157 -21.71 -3.05 -18.19
N ARG A 158 -21.96 -2.46 -19.38
CA ARG A 158 -21.32 -1.20 -19.80
C ARG A 158 -21.71 -0.02 -18.91
N ALA A 159 -22.98 0.06 -18.50
CA ALA A 159 -23.45 1.11 -17.61
C ALA A 159 -22.75 1.05 -16.25
N VAL A 160 -22.58 -0.16 -15.70
CA VAL A 160 -21.83 -0.41 -14.45
C VAL A 160 -20.34 -0.08 -14.60
N ASP A 161 -19.66 -0.52 -15.65
CA ASP A 161 -18.25 -0.15 -15.92
C ASP A 161 -18.07 1.38 -15.97
N GLN A 162 -19.00 2.10 -16.61
CA GLN A 162 -18.92 3.55 -16.79
C GLN A 162 -19.28 4.34 -15.52
N SER A 163 -20.21 3.87 -14.68
CA SER A 163 -20.56 4.54 -13.42
C SER A 163 -19.50 4.31 -12.34
N GLN A 164 -18.99 3.08 -12.22
CA GLN A 164 -17.91 2.72 -11.29
C GLN A 164 -16.66 3.56 -11.57
N LEU A 165 -16.25 3.68 -12.84
CA LEU A 165 -15.10 4.50 -13.25
C LEU A 165 -15.23 5.98 -12.87
N LYS A 166 -16.44 6.55 -12.88
CA LYS A 166 -16.67 7.93 -12.42
C LYS A 166 -16.55 8.03 -10.91
N HIS A 167 -17.21 7.13 -10.18
CA HIS A 167 -17.16 7.11 -8.73
C HIS A 167 -15.73 6.92 -8.19
N ASP A 168 -14.93 6.04 -8.80
CA ASP A 168 -13.53 5.83 -8.40
C ASP A 168 -12.63 7.04 -8.70
N LEU A 169 -12.92 7.80 -9.77
CA LEU A 169 -12.25 9.08 -10.05
C LEU A 169 -12.64 10.15 -9.02
N GLU A 170 -13.93 10.29 -8.72
CA GLU A 170 -14.47 11.23 -7.73
C GLU A 170 -13.91 10.93 -6.32
N ASN A 171 -13.83 9.66 -5.93
CA ASN A 171 -13.24 9.21 -4.66
C ASN A 171 -11.75 9.58 -4.54
N LEU A 172 -10.96 9.40 -5.61
CA LEU A 172 -9.54 9.80 -5.63
C LEU A 172 -9.37 11.32 -5.66
N GLN A 173 -10.25 12.05 -6.36
CA GLN A 173 -10.27 13.52 -6.36
C GLN A 173 -10.54 14.07 -4.95
N PHE A 174 -11.58 13.58 -4.27
CA PHE A 174 -11.90 13.93 -2.90
C PHE A 174 -10.73 13.66 -1.94
N TRP A 175 -10.05 12.51 -2.07
CA TRP A 175 -8.90 12.19 -1.22
C TRP A 175 -7.74 13.17 -1.39
N PHE A 176 -7.47 13.68 -2.60
CA PHE A 176 -6.46 14.74 -2.76
C PHE A 176 -6.88 16.05 -2.10
N ASP A 177 -8.16 16.42 -2.22
CA ASP A 177 -8.68 17.70 -1.71
C ASP A 177 -8.72 17.69 -0.17
N GLU A 178 -9.15 16.58 0.43
CA GLU A 178 -9.02 16.28 1.88
C GLU A 178 -7.54 16.34 2.31
N THR A 179 -6.64 15.69 1.57
CA THR A 179 -5.22 15.64 1.92
C THR A 179 -4.53 17.00 1.79
N ALA A 180 -4.95 17.85 0.85
CA ALA A 180 -4.45 19.22 0.77
C ALA A 180 -4.84 20.03 2.02
N VAL A 181 -6.11 19.95 2.45
CA VAL A 181 -6.60 20.64 3.66
C VAL A 181 -5.93 20.11 4.93
N GLU A 182 -5.66 18.80 5.04
CA GLU A 182 -4.93 18.23 6.18
C GLU A 182 -3.44 18.63 6.24
N LEU A 183 -2.83 18.99 5.11
CA LEU A 183 -1.42 19.41 5.04
C LEU A 183 -1.24 20.93 5.17
N ASP A 184 -2.27 21.72 4.89
CA ASP A 184 -2.30 23.19 4.97
C ASP A 184 -2.71 23.71 6.36
N VAL A 185 -2.34 22.97 7.41
CA VAL A 185 -2.50 23.41 8.81
C VAL A 185 -1.35 24.34 9.18
N ASP A 186 -1.68 25.58 9.56
CA ASP A 186 -0.73 26.52 10.17
C ASP A 186 -0.46 26.19 11.64
N PHE A 187 0.77 26.41 12.09
CA PHE A 187 1.23 26.17 13.45
C PHE A 187 2.42 27.06 13.79
N ASN A 188 2.63 27.33 15.07
CA ASN A 188 3.79 28.11 15.51
C ASN A 188 5.10 27.32 15.29
N PRO A 189 6.14 27.89 14.66
CA PRO A 189 7.42 27.22 14.43
C PRO A 189 8.21 26.89 15.72
N TYR A 190 7.74 27.33 16.89
CA TYR A 190 8.30 26.95 18.20
C TYR A 190 7.39 26.01 19.01
N ASP A 191 6.23 25.59 18.48
CA ASP A 191 5.41 24.52 19.08
C ASP A 191 5.85 23.15 18.55
N LEU A 192 6.75 22.51 19.29
CA LEU A 192 7.26 21.17 18.96
C LEU A 192 6.14 20.13 18.81
N LYS A 193 5.06 20.22 19.60
CA LYS A 193 3.96 19.26 19.55
C LYS A 193 3.15 19.42 18.25
N ALA A 194 2.86 20.65 17.85
CA ALA A 194 2.16 20.91 16.59
C ALA A 194 2.98 20.46 15.37
N ILE A 195 4.30 20.69 15.40
CA ILE A 195 5.23 20.21 14.36
C ILE A 195 5.22 18.67 14.29
N GLU A 196 5.25 17.97 15.43
CA GLU A 196 5.18 16.50 15.47
C GLU A 196 3.84 15.94 14.99
N GLU A 197 2.73 16.62 15.28
CA GLU A 197 1.40 16.26 14.76
C GLU A 197 1.32 16.48 13.24
N ALA A 198 1.88 17.57 12.71
CA ALA A 198 2.00 17.80 11.26
C ALA A 198 2.90 16.75 10.57
N ILE A 199 4.03 16.36 11.18
CA ILE A 199 4.90 15.28 10.67
C ILE A 199 4.13 13.95 10.65
N LYS A 200 3.34 13.66 11.69
CA LYS A 200 2.53 12.44 11.79
C LYS A 200 1.46 12.37 10.69
N VAL A 201 0.74 13.47 10.43
CA VAL A 201 -0.25 13.56 9.35
C VAL A 201 0.41 13.38 7.98
N ALA A 202 1.48 14.12 7.69
CA ALA A 202 2.21 14.01 6.42
C ALA A 202 2.79 12.59 6.21
N THR A 203 3.30 11.94 7.26
CA THR A 203 3.79 10.55 7.20
C THR A 203 2.64 9.57 6.92
N ALA A 204 1.48 9.74 7.56
CA ALA A 204 0.32 8.88 7.34
C ALA A 204 -0.25 9.00 5.92
N LYS A 205 -0.39 10.22 5.39
CA LYS A 205 -0.81 10.46 4.00
C LYS A 205 0.24 9.96 2.99
N SER A 206 1.54 10.10 3.29
CA SER A 206 2.63 9.54 2.48
C SER A 206 2.56 8.01 2.38
N ALA A 207 2.25 7.31 3.49
CA ALA A 207 2.02 5.86 3.48
C ALA A 207 0.81 5.45 2.62
N GLN A 208 -0.26 6.24 2.58
CA GLN A 208 -1.44 5.97 1.75
C GLN A 208 -1.17 6.07 0.23
N ILE A 209 -0.11 6.76 -0.22
CA ILE A 209 0.22 6.91 -1.65
C ILE A 209 0.34 5.55 -2.36
N ALA A 210 0.89 4.53 -1.69
CA ALA A 210 1.03 3.19 -2.29
C ALA A 210 -0.33 2.54 -2.60
N GLU A 211 -1.28 2.68 -1.67
CA GLU A 211 -2.67 2.22 -1.84
C GLU A 211 -3.38 2.98 -2.95
N LYS A 212 -3.29 4.32 -2.95
CA LYS A 212 -3.94 5.15 -3.98
C LYS A 212 -3.32 4.96 -5.37
N LYS A 213 -2.01 4.65 -5.46
CA LYS A 213 -1.36 4.22 -6.71
C LYS A 213 -1.91 2.87 -7.20
N ALA A 214 -2.15 1.91 -6.30
CA ALA A 214 -2.79 0.64 -6.67
C ALA A 214 -4.24 0.84 -7.16
N ALA A 215 -5.00 1.72 -6.50
CA ALA A 215 -6.34 2.12 -6.96
C ALA A 215 -6.29 2.78 -8.35
N LEU A 216 -5.33 3.70 -8.60
CA LEU A 216 -5.11 4.28 -9.92
C LEU A 216 -4.80 3.22 -10.99
N ILE A 217 -3.97 2.21 -10.69
CA ILE A 217 -3.67 1.13 -11.64
C ILE A 217 -4.92 0.30 -11.95
N ALA A 218 -5.79 0.03 -10.95
CA ALA A 218 -7.07 -0.62 -11.20
C ALA A 218 -8.00 0.24 -12.08
N LEU A 219 -7.99 1.55 -11.85
CA LEU A 219 -8.75 2.55 -12.62
C LEU A 219 -8.22 2.66 -14.06
N GLU A 220 -6.91 2.63 -14.29
CA GLU A 220 -6.31 2.55 -15.62
C GLU A 220 -6.72 1.27 -16.38
N ASN A 221 -6.71 0.11 -15.70
CA ASN A 221 -7.17 -1.13 -16.29
C ASN A 221 -8.68 -1.10 -16.64
N ALA A 222 -9.51 -0.50 -15.79
CA ALA A 222 -10.93 -0.29 -16.08
C ALA A 222 -11.14 0.71 -17.24
N LYS A 223 -10.37 1.79 -17.27
CA LYS A 223 -10.34 2.79 -18.36
C LYS A 223 -9.99 2.13 -19.70
N GLU A 224 -8.98 1.25 -19.77
CA GLU A 224 -8.67 0.52 -21.01
C GLU A 224 -9.78 -0.45 -21.42
N ARG A 225 -10.47 -1.12 -20.48
CA ARG A 225 -11.68 -1.91 -20.78
C ARG A 225 -12.78 -1.04 -21.41
N LEU A 226 -13.05 0.15 -20.86
CA LEU A 226 -14.03 1.10 -21.39
C LEU A 226 -13.61 1.67 -22.77
N ILE A 227 -12.31 1.90 -22.99
CA ILE A 227 -11.75 2.32 -24.28
C ILE A 227 -11.93 1.24 -25.35
N ALA A 228 -11.66 -0.03 -25.02
CA ALA A 228 -11.78 -1.16 -25.92
C ALA A 228 -13.23 -1.45 -26.35
N GLN A 229 -14.22 -1.09 -25.53
CA GLN A 229 -15.63 -1.15 -25.91
C GLN A 229 -15.93 -0.18 -27.05
N VAL A 230 -15.99 -0.67 -28.30
CA VAL A 230 -16.33 0.10 -29.51
C VAL A 230 -17.63 0.91 -29.36
N SER A 231 -18.53 0.46 -28.46
CA SER A 231 -19.83 1.08 -28.25
C SER A 231 -19.85 2.33 -27.37
N VAL A 232 -18.84 2.61 -26.56
CA VAL A 232 -18.84 3.77 -25.65
C VAL A 232 -18.62 5.07 -26.42
N ASP A 233 -19.39 6.11 -26.08
CA ASP A 233 -19.36 7.42 -26.73
C ASP A 233 -17.93 8.04 -26.70
N PRO A 234 -17.44 8.63 -27.81
CA PRO A 234 -16.08 9.16 -27.88
C PRO A 234 -15.76 10.26 -26.88
N ALA A 235 -16.72 11.12 -26.51
CA ALA A 235 -16.54 12.14 -25.49
C ALA A 235 -16.44 11.49 -24.11
N ALA A 236 -17.34 10.55 -23.78
CA ALA A 236 -17.24 9.79 -22.53
C ALA A 236 -15.90 9.04 -22.37
N LYS A 237 -15.35 8.47 -23.46
CA LYS A 237 -13.99 7.89 -23.46
C LYS A 237 -12.90 8.94 -23.23
N HIS A 238 -13.02 10.10 -23.86
CA HIS A 238 -12.06 11.20 -23.72
C HIS A 238 -12.06 11.77 -22.30
N ASP A 239 -13.24 11.96 -21.71
CA ASP A 239 -13.40 12.56 -20.38
C ASP A 239 -12.87 11.62 -19.30
N VAL A 240 -13.15 10.32 -19.38
CA VAL A 240 -12.54 9.32 -18.48
C VAL A 240 -11.03 9.28 -18.68
N ARG A 241 -10.51 9.23 -19.91
CA ARG A 241 -9.05 9.29 -20.19
C ARG A 241 -8.40 10.52 -19.55
N ARG A 242 -9.02 11.69 -19.68
CA ARG A 242 -8.54 12.93 -19.07
C ARG A 242 -8.55 12.81 -17.55
N GLY A 243 -9.67 12.39 -16.97
CA GLY A 243 -9.81 12.19 -15.52
C GLY A 243 -8.74 11.27 -14.95
N VAL A 244 -8.49 10.12 -15.57
CA VAL A 244 -7.42 9.20 -15.12
C VAL A 244 -6.04 9.86 -15.22
N SER A 245 -5.75 10.57 -16.31
CA SER A 245 -4.46 11.24 -16.51
C SER A 245 -4.25 12.41 -15.53
N GLU A 246 -5.33 13.12 -15.19
CA GLU A 246 -5.33 14.24 -14.24
C GLU A 246 -5.14 13.72 -12.81
N VAL A 247 -5.83 12.65 -12.42
CA VAL A 247 -5.61 11.93 -11.15
C VAL A 247 -4.19 11.34 -11.08
N ALA A 248 -3.68 10.75 -12.15
CA ALA A 248 -2.31 10.24 -12.21
C ALA A 248 -1.27 11.34 -11.99
N LYS A 249 -1.46 12.52 -12.61
CA LYS A 249 -0.64 13.69 -12.35
C LYS A 249 -0.75 14.15 -10.89
N ARG A 250 -1.96 14.22 -10.32
CA ARG A 250 -2.16 14.60 -8.91
C ARG A 250 -1.50 13.63 -7.92
N ILE A 251 -1.45 12.31 -8.19
CA ILE A 251 -0.64 11.37 -7.36
C ILE A 251 0.85 11.71 -7.45
N ALA A 252 1.36 11.98 -8.66
CA ALA A 252 2.79 12.27 -8.87
C ALA A 252 3.21 13.60 -8.22
N ASP A 253 2.42 14.66 -8.42
CA ASP A 253 2.63 15.99 -7.82
C ASP A 253 2.59 15.89 -6.28
N LEU A 254 1.49 15.37 -5.71
CA LEU A 254 1.32 15.24 -4.25
C LEU A 254 2.40 14.36 -3.61
N ARG A 255 2.94 13.36 -4.33
CA ARG A 255 4.07 12.56 -3.84
C ARG A 255 5.34 13.38 -3.70
N SER A 256 5.60 14.32 -4.61
CA SER A 256 6.73 15.27 -4.47
C SER A 256 6.44 16.23 -3.32
N ASP A 257 5.26 16.85 -3.31
CA ASP A 257 4.86 17.83 -2.30
C ASP A 257 4.94 17.25 -0.88
N LEU A 258 4.54 15.99 -0.67
CA LEU A 258 4.66 15.31 0.62
C LEU A 258 6.12 15.03 1.03
N VAL A 259 7.00 14.71 0.08
CA VAL A 259 8.43 14.52 0.37
C VAL A 259 9.10 15.84 0.73
N ASP A 260 8.79 16.91 0.01
CA ASP A 260 9.34 18.25 0.27
C ASP A 260 8.74 18.87 1.55
N ARG A 261 7.44 18.66 1.81
CA ARG A 261 6.78 19.03 3.08
C ARG A 261 7.40 18.29 4.25
N LEU A 262 7.62 16.97 4.17
CA LEU A 262 8.30 16.20 5.22
C LEU A 262 9.74 16.68 5.47
N GLN A 263 10.51 17.03 4.43
CA GLN A 263 11.82 17.65 4.59
C GLN A 263 11.73 19.03 5.27
N SER A 264 10.75 19.86 4.89
CA SER A 264 10.52 21.18 5.51
C SER A 264 10.17 21.07 7.00
N LEU A 265 9.33 20.09 7.36
CA LEU A 265 8.92 19.82 8.74
C LEU A 265 10.07 19.24 9.56
N ALA A 266 10.88 18.34 8.99
CA ALA A 266 12.09 17.81 9.63
C ALA A 266 13.21 18.86 9.78
N LYS A 267 13.20 19.93 8.99
CA LYS A 267 14.00 21.14 9.26
C LYS A 267 13.38 21.96 10.40
N CYS A 268 12.11 22.31 10.30
CA CYS A 268 11.39 23.10 11.29
C CYS A 268 11.48 22.48 12.70
N LYS A 269 11.37 21.15 12.84
CA LYS A 269 11.60 20.45 14.11
C LYS A 269 13.00 20.68 14.67
N ARG A 270 14.06 20.57 13.86
CA ARG A 270 15.45 20.82 14.32
C ARG A 270 15.70 22.28 14.70
N ASP A 271 15.12 23.21 13.95
CA ASP A 271 15.19 24.65 14.24
C ASP A 271 14.45 24.98 15.56
N CYS A 272 13.29 24.34 15.79
CA CYS A 272 12.50 24.41 17.03
C CYS A 272 13.25 23.81 18.22
N GLU A 273 13.80 22.60 18.10
CA GLU A 273 14.66 21.99 19.12
C GLU A 273 15.87 22.88 19.46
N SER A 274 16.51 23.49 18.45
CA SER A 274 17.64 24.40 18.67
C SER A 274 17.23 25.70 19.37
N PHE A 275 16.00 26.17 19.16
CA PHE A 275 15.43 27.27 19.94
C PHE A 275 15.16 26.86 21.39
N TRP A 276 14.61 25.67 21.63
CA TRP A 276 14.35 25.20 22.99
C TRP A 276 15.63 24.94 23.79
N ARG A 277 16.70 24.41 23.17
CA ARG A 277 18.04 24.34 23.78
C ARG A 277 18.50 25.73 24.23
N MET A 278 18.44 26.74 23.35
CA MET A 278 18.79 28.13 23.68
C MET A 278 17.96 28.72 24.84
N VAL A 279 16.68 28.37 24.96
CA VAL A 279 15.82 28.76 26.10
C VAL A 279 16.28 28.09 27.40
N ASP A 280 16.66 26.82 27.36
CA ASP A 280 17.10 26.05 28.53
C ASP A 280 18.53 26.43 28.96
N ASP A 281 19.44 26.69 28.00
CA ASP A 281 20.78 27.25 28.23
C ASP A 281 20.71 28.66 28.85
N MET A 282 19.68 29.44 28.52
CA MET A 282 19.40 30.72 29.16
C MET A 282 18.84 30.54 30.58
N ALA A 283 17.94 29.57 30.78
CA ALA A 283 17.39 29.25 32.10
C ALA A 283 18.49 28.84 33.09
N GLN A 284 19.38 27.92 32.68
CA GLN A 284 20.48 27.45 33.51
C GLN A 284 21.43 28.60 33.90
N ARG A 285 21.87 29.41 32.91
CA ARG A 285 22.71 30.60 33.19
C ARG A 285 22.02 31.63 34.07
N GLY A 286 20.69 31.76 34.00
CA GLY A 286 19.89 32.57 34.92
C GLY A 286 19.96 32.08 36.36
N VAL A 287 19.81 30.77 36.57
CA VAL A 287 19.94 30.12 37.90
C VAL A 287 21.36 30.27 38.45
N ASP A 288 22.40 30.01 37.64
CA ASP A 288 23.79 30.10 38.07
C ASP A 288 24.25 31.55 38.32
N LEU A 289 23.69 32.53 37.60
CA LEU A 289 23.85 33.94 37.91
C LEU A 289 23.17 34.29 39.24
N GLN A 290 21.91 33.89 39.44
CA GLN A 290 21.18 34.14 40.69
C GLN A 290 21.91 33.53 41.90
N ARG A 291 22.40 32.30 41.78
CA ARG A 291 23.18 31.60 42.82
C ARG A 291 24.46 32.34 43.19
N ARG A 292 25.21 32.85 42.19
CA ARG A 292 26.43 33.64 42.45
C ARG A 292 26.14 34.99 43.07
N CYS A 293 25.12 35.71 42.59
CA CYS A 293 24.71 36.97 43.19
C CYS A 293 24.27 36.80 44.66
N GLN A 294 23.54 35.72 44.96
CA GLN A 294 23.15 35.39 46.34
C GLN A 294 24.38 35.08 47.22
N ALA A 295 25.32 34.25 46.73
CA ALA A 295 26.55 33.94 47.45
C ALA A 295 27.48 35.16 47.67
N ILE A 296 27.41 36.18 46.81
CA ILE A 296 28.10 37.47 46.98
C ILE A 296 27.41 38.32 48.06
N ASN A 297 26.07 38.35 48.09
CA ASN A 297 25.30 39.10 49.10
C ASN A 297 25.38 38.48 50.50
N ASP A 298 25.43 37.15 50.60
CA ASP A 298 25.51 36.40 51.87
C ASP A 298 26.96 36.27 52.41
N ALA A 299 27.94 36.89 51.75
CA ALA A 299 29.36 36.82 52.12
C ALA A 299 29.69 37.69 53.36
N VAL A 300 29.37 37.19 54.55
CA VAL A 300 29.63 37.88 55.84
C VAL A 300 31.11 37.85 56.27
N ILE A 301 31.86 36.82 55.88
CA ILE A 301 33.19 36.51 56.45
C ILE A 301 34.35 37.05 55.60
N PHE A 302 34.13 37.29 54.30
CA PHE A 302 35.14 37.76 53.36
C PHE A 302 34.54 38.80 52.41
N THR A 303 35.33 39.79 51.99
CA THR A 303 34.92 40.73 50.93
C THR A 303 34.97 40.01 49.58
N PRO A 304 33.87 39.95 48.80
CA PRO A 304 33.89 39.35 47.47
C PRO A 304 34.85 40.08 46.52
N SER A 305 35.58 39.34 45.68
CA SER A 305 36.48 39.96 44.69
C SER A 305 35.72 40.87 43.71
N PRO A 306 36.23 42.07 43.39
CA PRO A 306 35.72 42.91 42.30
C PRO A 306 35.49 42.15 41.00
N ASP A 307 36.38 41.22 40.65
CA ASP A 307 36.29 40.44 39.41
C ASP A 307 35.05 39.53 39.38
N HIS A 308 34.64 38.97 40.53
CA HIS A 308 33.44 38.16 40.64
C HIS A 308 32.16 39.00 40.46
N VAL A 309 32.17 40.23 40.98
CA VAL A 309 31.05 41.19 40.80
C VAL A 309 30.97 41.63 39.34
N LEU A 310 32.10 41.96 38.72
CA LEU A 310 32.17 42.33 37.30
C LEU A 310 31.77 41.15 36.38
N ALA A 311 32.18 39.92 36.69
CA ALA A 311 31.73 38.73 35.96
C ALA A 311 30.20 38.56 36.02
N CYS A 312 29.58 38.68 37.21
CA CYS A 312 28.13 38.60 37.34
C CYS A 312 27.40 39.71 36.55
N ARG A 313 27.94 40.94 36.53
CA ARG A 313 27.39 42.06 35.73
C ARG A 313 27.53 41.82 34.22
N ASN A 314 28.64 41.25 33.76
CA ASN A 314 28.87 40.88 32.36
C ASN A 314 27.94 39.75 31.90
N ASP A 315 27.76 38.72 32.73
CA ASP A 315 26.82 37.62 32.47
C ASP A 315 25.37 38.13 32.40
N ALA A 316 24.99 39.04 33.30
CA ALA A 316 23.68 39.70 33.28
C ALA A 316 23.44 40.50 31.99
N ALA A 317 24.47 41.17 31.46
CA ALA A 317 24.39 41.87 30.18
C ALA A 317 24.21 40.90 29.00
N THR A 318 24.91 39.76 28.99
CA THR A 318 24.71 38.70 27.99
C THR A 318 23.30 38.12 28.08
N LEU A 319 22.84 37.75 29.28
CA LEU A 319 21.51 37.19 29.53
C LEU A 319 20.39 38.13 29.08
N LYS A 320 20.57 39.44 29.25
CA LYS A 320 19.64 40.48 28.76
C LYS A 320 19.52 40.50 27.23
N ASN A 321 20.62 40.27 26.51
CA ASN A 321 20.62 40.19 25.05
C ASN A 321 19.97 38.89 24.55
N ASP A 322 20.16 37.78 25.26
CA ASP A 322 19.50 36.51 24.95
C ASP A 322 17.98 36.60 25.15
N ILE A 323 17.51 37.22 26.24
CA ILE A 323 16.09 37.52 26.47
C ILE A 323 15.51 38.37 25.32
N ALA A 324 16.24 39.38 24.84
CA ALA A 324 15.80 40.21 23.72
C ALA A 324 15.67 39.39 22.42
N THR A 325 16.66 38.54 22.13
CA THR A 325 16.70 37.65 20.96
C THR A 325 15.55 36.65 20.97
N ILE A 326 15.26 36.02 22.12
CA ILE A 326 14.15 35.07 22.27
C ILE A 326 12.79 35.80 22.14
N LYS A 327 12.64 36.99 22.75
CA LYS A 327 11.42 37.80 22.62
C LYS A 327 11.16 38.18 21.16
N GLU A 328 12.17 38.65 20.44
CA GLU A 328 12.03 39.04 19.03
C GLU A 328 11.60 37.84 18.17
N ARG A 329 12.26 36.68 18.33
CA ARG A 329 11.92 35.44 17.62
C ARG A 329 10.48 35.02 17.84
N VAL A 330 10.02 35.00 19.10
CA VAL A 330 8.66 34.61 19.47
C VAL A 330 7.63 35.64 18.99
N GLN A 331 7.94 36.94 19.07
CA GLN A 331 7.06 38.00 18.56
C GLN A 331 6.87 37.92 17.05
N ARG A 332 7.93 37.63 16.28
CA ARG A 332 7.87 37.45 14.83
C ARG A 332 7.01 36.24 14.45
N ALA A 333 7.27 35.08 15.08
CA ALA A 333 6.47 33.88 14.86
C ALA A 333 4.98 34.08 15.24
N ASN A 334 4.69 34.81 16.33
CA ASN A 334 3.32 35.13 16.76
C ASN A 334 2.62 36.22 15.92
N ALA A 335 3.31 36.79 14.93
CA ALA A 335 2.75 37.72 13.94
C ALA A 335 2.54 37.06 12.57
N GLU A 336 3.33 36.04 12.25
CA GLU A 336 3.29 35.29 10.98
C GLU A 336 2.43 34.01 11.07
N HIS A 337 2.27 33.43 12.26
CA HIS A 337 1.60 32.15 12.52
C HIS A 337 0.61 32.21 13.70
N VAL A 338 -0.16 31.13 13.92
CA VAL A 338 -0.87 30.85 15.18
C VAL A 338 0.03 31.14 16.39
N LYS A 339 -0.49 31.88 17.38
CA LYS A 339 0.27 32.29 18.57
C LYS A 339 0.69 31.09 19.41
N LEU A 340 1.97 31.04 19.79
CA LEU A 340 2.49 30.09 20.76
C LEU A 340 1.75 30.26 22.10
N GLY A 341 1.19 29.18 22.64
CA GLY A 341 0.35 29.20 23.83
C GLY A 341 0.65 28.08 24.83
N GLY A 342 -0.27 27.89 25.79
CA GLY A 342 -0.35 26.69 26.61
C GLY A 342 0.87 26.47 27.54
N LYS A 343 1.53 25.32 27.41
CA LYS A 343 2.73 24.98 28.21
C LYS A 343 3.97 25.73 27.71
N SER A 344 4.11 25.89 26.39
CA SER A 344 5.27 26.48 25.73
C SER A 344 5.40 27.98 26.04
N GLU A 345 4.30 28.72 25.92
CA GLU A 345 4.23 30.14 26.32
C GLU A 345 4.60 30.32 27.80
N LYS A 346 4.02 29.50 28.69
CA LYS A 346 4.32 29.54 30.13
C LYS A 346 5.80 29.27 30.43
N LYS A 347 6.41 28.27 29.80
CA LYS A 347 7.85 27.98 29.97
C LYS A 347 8.71 29.21 29.63
N ILE A 348 8.44 29.86 28.49
CA ILE A 348 9.18 31.06 28.05
C ILE A 348 8.96 32.22 29.03
N ILE A 349 7.72 32.47 29.48
CA ILE A 349 7.42 33.53 30.46
C ILE A 349 8.13 33.26 31.79
N THR A 350 8.10 32.03 32.32
CA THR A 350 8.78 31.65 33.57
C THR A 350 10.29 31.83 33.47
N VAL A 351 10.92 31.31 32.41
CA VAL A 351 12.38 31.44 32.19
C VAL A 351 12.78 32.91 32.06
N ILE A 352 12.07 33.69 31.24
CA ILE A 352 12.34 35.14 31.10
C ILE A 352 12.16 35.85 32.44
N THR A 353 11.15 35.52 33.24
CA THR A 353 10.92 36.17 34.55
C THR A 353 12.05 35.88 35.52
N SER A 354 12.45 34.61 35.67
CA SER A 354 13.59 34.20 36.51
C SER A 354 14.89 34.87 36.06
N CYS A 355 15.16 34.92 34.76
CA CYS A 355 16.36 35.58 34.23
C CYS A 355 16.35 37.10 34.49
N ASN A 356 15.20 37.78 34.44
CA ASN A 356 15.11 39.21 34.83
C ASN A 356 15.36 39.42 36.34
N THR A 357 14.92 38.49 37.20
CA THR A 357 15.27 38.53 38.64
C THR A 357 16.78 38.37 38.84
N ALA A 358 17.42 37.43 38.15
CA ALA A 358 18.88 37.23 38.21
C ALA A 358 19.66 38.48 37.73
N ILE A 359 19.23 39.11 36.63
CA ILE A 359 19.79 40.36 36.12
C ILE A 359 19.60 41.51 37.13
N SER A 360 18.45 41.59 37.80
CA SER A 360 18.18 42.61 38.81
C SER A 360 19.08 42.45 40.04
N LEU A 361 19.29 41.21 40.51
CA LEU A 361 20.22 40.91 41.60
C LEU A 361 21.67 41.26 41.23
N ALA A 362 22.12 40.89 40.02
CA ALA A 362 23.46 41.23 39.53
C ALA A 362 23.68 42.76 39.40
N SER A 363 22.62 43.50 39.05
CA SER A 363 22.62 44.97 38.96
C SER A 363 22.62 45.64 40.34
N ALA A 364 22.12 44.95 41.38
CA ALA A 364 22.05 45.45 42.75
C ALA A 364 23.30 45.15 43.59
N LEU A 365 24.25 44.33 43.08
CA LEU A 365 25.53 44.10 43.73
C LEU A 365 26.30 45.43 43.90
N PRO A 366 27.01 45.65 45.02
CA PRO A 366 27.80 46.87 45.24
C PRO A 366 28.76 47.17 44.09
N GLU A 367 28.99 48.45 43.79
CA GLU A 367 30.05 48.83 42.86
C GLU A 367 31.41 48.55 43.52
N PRO A 368 32.37 47.91 42.83
CA PRO A 368 33.74 47.87 43.32
C PRO A 368 34.27 49.31 43.39
N PRO A 369 35.00 49.69 44.46
CA PRO A 369 35.52 51.05 44.58
C PRO A 369 36.45 51.35 43.41
N MET A 370 36.23 52.48 42.73
CA MET A 370 37.13 52.90 41.65
C MET A 370 38.52 53.14 42.23
N SER A 371 39.49 52.31 41.82
CA SER A 371 40.89 52.46 42.21
C SER A 371 41.48 53.68 41.48
N THR A 372 41.39 54.83 42.13
CA THR A 372 42.04 56.09 41.70
C THR A 372 43.42 56.23 42.34
N ASP A 373 44.23 55.18 42.29
CA ASP A 373 45.56 55.15 42.90
C ASP A 373 46.58 54.48 41.95
N GLU A 374 47.54 55.25 41.45
CA GLU A 374 48.65 54.76 40.61
C GLU A 374 49.74 54.13 41.50
N SER A 375 49.36 53.09 42.26
CA SER A 375 50.24 52.48 43.28
C SER A 375 50.02 50.97 43.40
N LEU A 376 51.09 50.27 43.80
CA LEU A 376 51.12 48.83 44.09
C LEU A 376 50.86 47.88 42.91
N GLN A 377 51.70 48.01 41.87
CA GLN A 377 52.23 46.81 41.21
C GLN A 377 53.11 46.00 42.18
N ASP A 378 52.52 45.31 43.17
CA ASP A 378 53.16 44.15 43.84
C ASP A 378 52.20 43.46 44.83
N SER A 379 51.53 42.38 44.38
CA SER A 379 51.00 41.31 45.25
C SER A 379 50.57 40.07 44.46
N SER A 380 51.37 39.68 43.45
CA SER A 380 51.18 38.38 42.78
C SER A 380 51.63 37.24 43.70
N HIS A 381 50.80 36.86 44.68
CA HIS A 381 50.72 35.52 45.28
C HIS A 381 49.65 35.47 46.40
N SER A 382 48.61 34.67 46.18
CA SER A 382 47.84 34.02 47.25
C SER A 382 47.33 32.69 46.70
N GLN A 383 47.75 31.60 47.33
CA GLN A 383 47.52 30.25 46.82
C GLN A 383 46.13 29.72 47.19
N SER A 384 45.67 28.74 46.41
CA SER A 384 44.48 27.96 46.71
C SER A 384 44.58 27.26 48.07
N THR A 385 43.59 27.48 48.93
CA THR A 385 43.16 26.52 49.96
C THR A 385 41.64 26.58 50.13
N VAL A 386 40.90 25.82 49.32
CA VAL A 386 39.58 25.31 49.71
C VAL A 386 39.78 23.84 50.05
N ILE A 387 39.76 23.53 51.35
CA ILE A 387 39.95 22.16 51.85
C ILE A 387 38.58 21.48 51.92
N ASP A 388 38.46 20.33 51.26
CA ASP A 388 37.33 19.42 51.42
C ASP A 388 37.30 18.85 52.86
N ALA A 389 36.10 18.80 53.45
CA ALA A 389 35.88 18.49 54.86
C ALA A 389 34.59 17.67 55.04
N SER A 390 34.66 16.39 54.67
CA SER A 390 33.59 15.40 54.83
C SER A 390 33.73 14.59 56.14
N HIS A 391 32.59 14.23 56.73
CA HIS A 391 32.39 13.60 58.07
C HIS A 391 32.74 14.51 59.27
N ARG A 392 31.98 14.53 60.37
CA ARG A 392 31.34 13.35 61.03
C ARG A 392 30.15 13.70 61.95
N ASP A 393 29.19 12.75 61.99
CA ASP A 393 28.12 12.44 62.97
C ASP A 393 27.75 13.39 64.14
N GLY A 394 26.43 13.63 64.32
CA GLY A 394 25.76 13.35 65.60
C GLY A 394 24.81 14.38 66.22
N ALA A 395 23.60 13.91 66.63
CA ALA A 395 22.60 14.54 67.52
C ALA A 395 21.87 15.82 67.05
N ILE A 396 20.62 16.16 67.41
CA ILE A 396 19.33 15.51 67.81
C ILE A 396 18.39 16.66 68.28
N THR A 397 17.06 16.44 68.28
CA THR A 397 15.93 17.40 68.55
C THR A 397 15.57 18.33 67.38
N GLN A 398 14.31 18.55 66.92
CA GLN A 398 12.90 18.28 67.30
C GLN A 398 12.07 19.56 67.59
N ALA A 399 11.31 19.99 66.58
CA ALA A 399 9.96 20.60 66.63
C ALA A 399 9.47 20.70 65.15
N SER A 400 8.34 20.14 64.69
CA SER A 400 6.93 20.38 65.06
C SER A 400 6.50 21.84 64.80
N THR A 401 5.46 22.17 64.04
CA THR A 401 4.16 21.49 63.70
C THR A 401 3.96 21.30 62.17
N ALA A 402 3.18 20.35 61.63
CA ALA A 402 1.70 20.15 61.67
C ALA A 402 0.90 21.35 61.12
N GLU A 403 -0.22 21.22 60.38
CA GLU A 403 -1.10 20.07 59.99
C GLU A 403 -1.83 20.48 58.67
N MET A 404 -2.53 19.69 57.82
CA MET A 404 -3.07 18.30 57.76
C MET A 404 -2.64 17.64 56.39
N ILE A 405 -2.84 16.38 55.99
CA ILE A 405 -3.67 15.19 56.36
C ILE A 405 -5.09 15.11 55.71
N GLU A 406 -5.24 14.17 54.74
CA GLU A 406 -6.44 13.46 54.17
C GLU A 406 -6.07 13.02 52.72
N GLU A 407 -5.79 11.76 52.33
CA GLU A 407 -6.17 10.38 52.79
C GLU A 407 -7.68 10.10 52.75
N GLU A 408 -8.21 8.90 52.42
CA GLU A 408 -7.68 7.56 52.02
C GLU A 408 -8.06 7.28 50.52
N GLU A 409 -7.87 6.16 49.79
CA GLU A 409 -7.28 4.79 49.85
C GLU A 409 -6.94 4.39 48.38
N GLY A 410 -6.43 3.19 48.07
CA GLY A 410 -6.66 2.63 46.72
C GLY A 410 -5.91 1.38 46.21
N ALA A 411 -5.36 0.47 47.03
CA ALA A 411 -4.72 -0.82 46.64
C ALA A 411 -3.48 -0.77 45.68
N LEU A 412 -2.34 -1.38 46.03
CA LEU A 412 -1.92 -2.76 45.62
C LEU A 412 -2.14 -3.06 44.12
N SER A 413 -1.15 -3.43 43.30
CA SER A 413 0.29 -3.72 43.49
C SER A 413 1.01 -3.64 42.10
N GLU A 414 2.26 -4.02 41.83
CA GLU A 414 3.23 -4.90 42.52
C GLU A 414 4.72 -4.56 42.19
N GLU A 415 5.61 -5.56 42.27
CA GLU A 415 7.06 -5.55 42.43
C GLU A 415 7.89 -5.85 41.14
N GLU A 416 8.94 -5.05 40.84
CA GLU A 416 10.24 -5.60 40.37
C GLU A 416 11.44 -4.66 40.68
N THR A 417 12.51 -5.28 41.18
CA THR A 417 13.84 -4.84 41.66
C THR A 417 14.44 -3.46 41.30
N ILE A 418 14.95 -2.76 42.33
CA ILE A 418 16.01 -1.72 42.28
C ILE A 418 17.32 -2.39 42.81
N GLU A 419 18.50 -2.24 42.19
CA GLU A 419 19.59 -1.28 42.48
C GLU A 419 20.91 -1.85 41.88
N PRO A 420 22.05 -1.12 41.82
CA PRO A 420 22.21 0.33 41.63
C PRO A 420 23.26 0.64 40.52
N GLU A 421 23.33 1.90 40.05
CA GLU A 421 24.56 2.42 39.40
C GLU A 421 25.08 3.64 40.16
N TYR A 422 26.40 3.70 40.37
CA TYR A 422 27.02 4.53 41.40
C TYR A 422 27.48 5.88 40.83
N GLN A 423 27.11 6.98 41.48
CA GLN A 423 27.46 8.33 41.02
C GLN A 423 28.98 8.57 41.08
N GLY A 424 29.56 9.08 39.99
CA GLY A 424 31.01 9.29 39.85
C GLY A 424 31.36 10.61 39.14
N THR A 425 30.83 11.74 39.63
CA THR A 425 31.10 13.07 39.04
C THR A 425 32.50 13.58 39.38
N LEU A 426 33.24 14.05 38.39
CA LEU A 426 34.31 15.06 38.56
C LEU A 426 34.39 15.98 37.35
N ASP A 427 34.05 17.25 37.55
CA ASP A 427 34.21 18.32 36.57
C ASP A 427 35.66 18.82 36.51
N SER A 428 36.08 19.32 35.33
CA SER A 428 36.95 20.49 35.22
C SER A 428 36.88 21.10 33.82
N VAL A 429 36.59 22.40 33.76
CA VAL A 429 36.33 23.16 32.53
C VAL A 429 37.54 24.04 32.17
N SER A 430 37.90 24.10 30.88
CA SER A 430 38.54 25.31 30.29
C SER A 430 38.48 25.38 28.76
N GLY A 431 37.72 26.36 28.26
CA GLY A 431 38.36 27.46 27.52
C GLY A 431 38.65 27.30 26.02
N SER A 432 37.60 27.32 25.19
CA SER A 432 37.51 28.13 23.96
C SER A 432 38.61 28.06 22.87
N ALA A 433 38.29 27.45 21.72
CA ALA A 433 38.56 28.05 20.40
C ALA A 433 37.72 27.42 19.26
N LYS A 434 37.42 28.23 18.24
CA LYS A 434 36.66 27.91 17.02
C LYS A 434 37.15 26.66 16.27
N ASN A 435 36.26 25.70 15.96
CA ASN A 435 35.92 25.26 14.59
C ASN A 435 35.03 23.99 14.55
N GLU A 436 34.40 23.77 13.39
CA GLU A 436 33.79 22.55 12.84
C GLU A 436 33.64 21.30 13.73
N GLU A 437 32.41 20.78 13.86
CA GLU A 437 32.18 19.35 14.12
C GLU A 437 32.52 18.50 12.87
N LYS A 438 33.82 18.41 12.55
CA LYS A 438 34.35 17.14 12.08
C LYS A 438 34.36 16.21 13.30
N HIS A 439 33.75 15.03 13.22
CA HIS A 439 33.99 14.01 14.24
C HIS A 439 35.51 13.79 14.35
N GLY A 440 36.06 13.98 15.55
CA GLY A 440 37.48 13.86 15.80
C GLY A 440 37.96 12.47 15.38
N MET A 441 38.83 12.43 14.37
CA MET A 441 39.53 11.20 14.01
C MET A 441 40.29 10.75 15.26
N PRO A 442 40.12 9.50 15.75
CA PRO A 442 40.86 9.05 16.91
C PRO A 442 42.36 9.24 16.67
N HIS A 443 43.14 9.55 17.72
CA HIS A 443 44.57 9.89 17.60
C HIS A 443 45.44 8.65 17.38
N LEU A 444 45.19 8.01 16.24
CA LEU A 444 45.76 6.76 15.79
C LEU A 444 47.22 6.98 15.37
N ASN A 445 48.05 5.98 15.66
CA ASN A 445 49.37 5.86 15.06
C ASN A 445 49.23 5.91 13.53
N PRO A 446 50.12 6.58 12.76
CA PRO A 446 50.00 6.68 11.29
C PRO A 446 49.83 5.35 10.54
N ARG A 447 50.26 4.21 11.12
CA ARG A 447 49.96 2.87 10.60
C ARG A 447 48.45 2.55 10.65
N ASP A 448 47.81 2.92 11.74
CA ASP A 448 46.44 2.56 12.09
C ASP A 448 45.42 3.58 11.56
N ALA A 449 45.84 4.83 11.33
CA ALA A 449 45.12 5.77 10.49
C ALA A 449 44.88 5.20 9.07
N GLY A 450 45.86 4.49 8.50
CA GLY A 450 45.71 3.77 7.24
C GLY A 450 44.68 2.63 7.31
N ASN A 451 44.69 1.85 8.39
CA ASN A 451 43.70 0.78 8.63
C ASN A 451 42.26 1.34 8.71
N TRP A 452 42.07 2.46 9.42
CA TRP A 452 40.78 3.16 9.51
C TRP A 452 40.34 3.81 8.19
N GLN A 453 41.28 4.30 7.38
CA GLN A 453 40.99 4.79 6.03
C GLN A 453 40.51 3.64 5.13
N SER A 454 41.13 2.45 5.24
CA SER A 454 40.66 1.23 4.54
C SER A 454 39.27 0.78 4.99
N LEU A 455 38.99 0.81 6.30
CA LEU A 455 37.65 0.52 6.86
C LEU A 455 36.60 1.49 6.30
N THR A 456 36.94 2.78 6.24
CA THR A 456 36.08 3.82 5.68
C THR A 456 35.82 3.60 4.18
N GLN A 457 36.86 3.29 3.40
CA GLN A 457 36.73 2.97 1.97
C GLN A 457 35.84 1.75 1.73
N LEU A 458 36.05 0.65 2.47
CA LEU A 458 35.19 -0.54 2.41
C LEU A 458 33.73 -0.22 2.77
N ARG A 459 33.50 0.66 3.76
CA ARG A 459 32.15 1.13 4.11
C ARG A 459 31.50 1.93 2.99
N HIS A 460 32.23 2.79 2.27
CA HIS A 460 31.70 3.52 1.12
C HIS A 460 31.34 2.57 -0.04
N TRP A 461 32.29 1.72 -0.44
CA TRP A 461 32.11 0.71 -1.48
C TRP A 461 30.93 -0.24 -1.17
N LEU A 462 30.72 -0.64 0.09
CA LEU A 462 29.55 -1.45 0.48
C LEU A 462 28.22 -0.72 0.27
N ASN A 463 28.14 0.61 0.49
CA ASN A 463 26.92 1.36 0.19
C ASN A 463 26.73 1.52 -1.33
N GLU A 464 27.83 1.64 -2.09
CA GLU A 464 27.81 1.76 -3.54
C GLU A 464 27.36 0.45 -4.19
N LEU A 465 27.88 -0.72 -3.77
CA LEU A 465 27.35 -2.01 -4.25
C LEU A 465 25.95 -2.33 -3.71
N GLU A 466 25.58 -1.96 -2.48
CA GLU A 466 24.19 -2.10 -2.02
C GLU A 466 23.24 -1.24 -2.87
N ARG A 467 23.69 -0.05 -3.30
CA ARG A 467 22.97 0.84 -4.21
C ARG A 467 22.92 0.31 -5.64
N ASP A 468 24.02 -0.12 -6.23
CA ASP A 468 24.06 -0.57 -7.62
C ASP A 468 23.31 -1.90 -7.77
N ALA A 469 23.43 -2.80 -6.80
CA ALA A 469 22.55 -3.96 -6.69
C ALA A 469 21.08 -3.57 -6.44
N SER A 470 20.75 -2.38 -5.91
CA SER A 470 19.37 -1.88 -5.84
C SER A 470 18.88 -1.18 -7.12
N LEU A 471 19.78 -0.86 -8.04
CA LEU A 471 19.48 -0.23 -9.33
C LEU A 471 19.38 -1.26 -10.48
N THR A 472 20.03 -2.41 -10.37
CA THR A 472 19.98 -3.47 -11.39
C THR A 472 18.64 -4.22 -11.46
N VAL A 473 17.83 -4.21 -10.40
CA VAL A 473 16.44 -4.71 -10.39
C VAL A 473 15.63 -3.84 -9.42
N ASP A 474 14.42 -3.41 -9.80
CA ASP A 474 13.58 -2.52 -8.98
C ASP A 474 13.15 -3.18 -7.65
N LEU A 475 13.77 -2.76 -6.55
CA LEU A 475 13.51 -3.27 -5.20
C LEU A 475 12.19 -2.77 -4.59
N CYS A 476 11.37 -1.99 -5.31
CA CYS A 476 10.08 -1.53 -4.79
C CYS A 476 9.13 -2.68 -4.44
N ASP A 477 9.17 -3.81 -5.17
CA ASP A 477 8.24 -4.93 -4.95
C ASP A 477 8.73 -5.99 -3.96
N ARG A 478 9.02 -5.56 -2.72
CA ARG A 478 9.24 -6.46 -1.58
C ARG A 478 8.06 -7.40 -1.33
N THR A 479 6.86 -7.02 -1.76
CA THR A 479 5.64 -7.82 -1.76
C THR A 479 5.72 -8.98 -2.75
N GLY A 480 5.93 -8.72 -4.04
CA GLY A 480 6.09 -9.73 -5.08
C GLY A 480 7.28 -10.66 -4.86
N ILE A 481 8.41 -10.17 -4.32
CA ILE A 481 9.52 -11.04 -3.92
C ILE A 481 9.08 -12.00 -2.80
N ARG A 482 8.31 -11.53 -1.81
CA ARG A 482 7.80 -12.35 -0.70
C ARG A 482 6.70 -13.32 -1.17
N GLU A 483 5.79 -12.89 -2.02
CA GLU A 483 4.77 -13.74 -2.65
C GLU A 483 5.40 -14.79 -3.56
N MET A 484 6.41 -14.44 -4.36
CA MET A 484 7.12 -15.39 -5.23
C MET A 484 7.99 -16.34 -4.40
N THR A 485 8.51 -15.92 -3.25
CA THR A 485 9.14 -16.81 -2.27
C THR A 485 8.12 -17.76 -1.65
N SER A 486 6.91 -17.29 -1.30
CA SER A 486 5.80 -18.17 -0.89
C SER A 486 5.48 -19.15 -2.01
N THR A 487 5.28 -18.69 -3.25
CA THR A 487 4.97 -19.53 -4.40
C THR A 487 6.05 -20.58 -4.64
N VAL A 488 7.34 -20.27 -4.41
CA VAL A 488 8.44 -21.24 -4.45
C VAL A 488 8.37 -22.23 -3.28
N GLN A 489 8.06 -21.78 -2.06
CA GLN A 489 7.81 -22.66 -0.91
C GLN A 489 6.61 -23.58 -1.18
N ASP A 490 5.47 -23.04 -1.60
CA ASP A 490 4.24 -23.73 -1.98
C ASP A 490 4.47 -24.72 -3.15
N LEU A 491 5.37 -24.40 -4.09
CA LEU A 491 5.82 -25.32 -5.14
C LEU A 491 6.75 -26.42 -4.62
N THR A 492 7.63 -26.15 -3.65
CA THR A 492 8.45 -27.21 -3.00
C THR A 492 7.66 -28.09 -2.04
N ILE A 493 6.61 -27.55 -1.41
CA ILE A 493 5.62 -28.31 -0.62
C ILE A 493 4.75 -29.14 -1.59
N GLY A 494 4.25 -28.52 -2.66
CA GLY A 494 3.50 -29.19 -3.73
C GLY A 494 4.30 -30.31 -4.42
N GLN A 495 5.60 -30.14 -4.66
CA GLN A 495 6.46 -31.23 -5.16
C GLN A 495 6.72 -32.34 -4.12
N ARG A 496 6.55 -32.06 -2.83
CA ARG A 496 6.61 -33.05 -1.74
C ARG A 496 5.31 -33.84 -1.61
N GLU A 497 4.18 -33.26 -1.97
CA GLU A 497 2.85 -33.87 -1.92
C GLU A 497 2.44 -34.55 -3.25
N ALA A 498 2.94 -34.07 -4.39
CA ALA A 498 2.68 -34.60 -5.75
C ALA A 498 3.24 -36.02 -6.02
N VAL A 499 3.66 -36.74 -4.98
CA VAL A 499 3.99 -38.17 -5.03
C VAL A 499 2.72 -39.04 -4.95
N GLN A 500 1.56 -38.49 -4.59
CA GLN A 500 0.29 -39.24 -4.58
C GLN A 500 -0.91 -38.47 -5.20
N ALA A 501 -1.66 -39.20 -6.04
CA ALA A 501 -2.95 -38.88 -6.66
C ALA A 501 -2.97 -37.83 -7.82
N PRO A 502 -3.93 -37.93 -8.78
CA PRO A 502 -3.80 -37.25 -10.08
C PRO A 502 -4.75 -36.06 -10.32
N THR A 503 -4.17 -35.02 -10.92
CA THR A 503 -4.71 -34.17 -12.00
C THR A 503 -6.22 -33.88 -12.05
N TRP A 504 -6.60 -32.67 -11.63
CA TRP A 504 -7.67 -31.89 -12.27
C TRP A 504 -7.20 -30.46 -12.55
N ILE A 505 -7.79 -29.81 -13.55
CA ILE A 505 -7.27 -28.58 -14.17
C ILE A 505 -8.03 -27.34 -13.68
N LEU A 506 -7.31 -26.29 -13.29
CA LEU A 506 -7.83 -24.91 -13.29
C LEU A 506 -6.81 -23.95 -13.93
N PRO A 507 -7.17 -23.22 -15.00
CA PRO A 507 -6.31 -22.21 -15.62
C PRO A 507 -6.62 -20.80 -15.09
N GLY A 508 -5.60 -19.94 -14.97
CA GLY A 508 -5.83 -18.49 -14.82
C GLY A 508 -4.93 -17.75 -13.84
N HIS A 509 -3.63 -17.62 -14.16
CA HIS A 509 -2.81 -16.56 -13.59
C HIS A 509 -1.86 -15.98 -14.66
N LYS A 510 -2.24 -14.83 -15.22
CA LYS A 510 -1.34 -13.99 -16.02
C LYS A 510 -0.65 -13.00 -15.08
N ARG A 511 0.56 -13.35 -14.63
CA ARG A 511 1.49 -12.39 -14.03
C ARG A 511 2.63 -12.14 -15.02
N SER A 512 2.87 -10.86 -15.32
CA SER A 512 4.11 -10.26 -15.83
C SER A 512 5.19 -11.22 -16.38
N ASP A 513 5.16 -11.49 -17.69
CA ASP A 513 6.31 -12.00 -18.46
C ASP A 513 6.74 -10.87 -19.44
N GLU A 514 7.48 -9.87 -18.94
CA GLU A 514 8.14 -8.81 -19.74
C GLU A 514 9.65 -8.66 -19.44
N THR A 515 10.26 -9.60 -18.72
CA THR A 515 11.71 -9.83 -18.76
C THR A 515 12.00 -10.96 -19.75
N THR A 516 12.77 -10.68 -20.81
CA THR A 516 13.18 -11.72 -21.77
C THR A 516 14.12 -12.74 -21.10
N ASP A 517 14.25 -13.93 -21.69
CA ASP A 517 15.23 -14.92 -21.18
C ASP A 517 16.68 -14.45 -21.35
N GLU A 518 16.91 -13.55 -22.32
CA GLU A 518 18.16 -12.80 -22.48
C GLU A 518 18.42 -11.89 -21.27
N ALA A 519 17.42 -11.12 -20.82
CA ALA A 519 17.54 -10.26 -19.64
C ALA A 519 17.83 -11.07 -18.35
N VAL A 520 17.13 -12.20 -18.14
CA VAL A 520 17.39 -13.09 -16.99
C VAL A 520 18.79 -13.71 -17.05
N HIS A 521 19.32 -13.98 -18.25
CA HIS A 521 20.68 -14.47 -18.42
C HIS A 521 21.75 -13.39 -18.16
N ASP A 522 21.55 -12.17 -18.66
CA ASP A 522 22.46 -11.05 -18.41
C ASP A 522 22.41 -10.58 -16.94
N GLU A 523 21.26 -10.64 -16.26
CA GLU A 523 21.14 -10.40 -14.81
C GLU A 523 21.91 -11.46 -14.00
N LEU A 524 21.78 -12.75 -14.34
CA LEU A 524 22.57 -13.81 -13.70
C LEU A 524 24.07 -13.60 -13.88
N LYS A 525 24.49 -13.26 -15.09
CA LYS A 525 25.89 -12.96 -15.45
C LYS A 525 26.42 -11.71 -14.74
N ALA A 526 25.60 -10.69 -14.55
CA ALA A 526 25.94 -9.52 -13.74
C ALA A 526 26.16 -9.91 -12.27
N ILE A 527 25.30 -10.78 -11.70
CA ILE A 527 25.48 -11.31 -10.34
C ILE A 527 26.74 -12.18 -10.25
N GLU A 528 27.07 -12.99 -11.25
CA GLU A 528 28.31 -13.79 -11.26
C GLU A 528 29.57 -12.92 -11.31
N ASN A 529 29.56 -11.80 -12.05
CA ASN A 529 30.63 -10.80 -11.99
C ASN A 529 30.76 -10.18 -10.59
N ILE A 530 29.64 -9.79 -9.96
CA ILE A 530 29.65 -9.23 -8.59
C ILE A 530 30.17 -10.28 -7.59
N ILE A 531 29.88 -11.58 -7.76
CA ILE A 531 30.43 -12.66 -6.92
C ILE A 531 31.95 -12.75 -7.07
N ALA A 532 32.49 -12.63 -8.28
CA ALA A 532 33.93 -12.66 -8.52
C ALA A 532 34.66 -11.49 -7.83
N GLU A 533 34.07 -10.28 -7.87
CA GLU A 533 34.58 -9.13 -7.10
C GLU A 533 34.42 -9.32 -5.58
N LEU A 534 33.33 -9.94 -5.14
CA LEU A 534 33.02 -10.20 -3.73
C LEU A 534 34.08 -11.09 -3.08
N ASP A 535 34.56 -12.15 -3.75
CA ASP A 535 35.62 -13.01 -3.19
C ASP A 535 36.97 -12.29 -3.00
N GLU A 536 37.29 -11.27 -3.82
CA GLU A 536 38.46 -10.41 -3.58
C GLU A 536 38.26 -9.55 -2.32
N LYS A 537 37.10 -8.89 -2.18
CA LYS A 537 36.86 -7.99 -1.03
C LYS A 537 36.54 -8.74 0.27
N LYS A 538 36.13 -10.00 0.19
CA LYS A 538 36.06 -10.97 1.30
C LYS A 538 37.43 -11.20 1.93
N ALA A 539 38.50 -11.21 1.12
CA ALA A 539 39.87 -11.24 1.64
C ALA A 539 40.24 -9.91 2.32
N ALA A 540 39.87 -8.77 1.74
CA ALA A 540 40.09 -7.44 2.34
C ALA A 540 39.35 -7.26 3.68
N ILE A 541 38.10 -7.73 3.81
CA ILE A 541 37.33 -7.70 5.06
C ILE A 541 37.91 -8.67 6.09
N LYS A 542 38.45 -9.83 5.67
CA LYS A 542 39.18 -10.73 6.57
C LYS A 542 40.47 -10.09 7.11
N ASP A 543 41.21 -9.37 6.27
CA ASP A 543 42.41 -8.60 6.64
C ASP A 543 42.06 -7.43 7.59
N VAL A 544 41.03 -6.65 7.29
CA VAL A 544 40.55 -5.56 8.17
C VAL A 544 40.03 -6.07 9.51
N ASN A 545 39.37 -7.24 9.56
CA ASN A 545 39.01 -7.88 10.83
C ASN A 545 40.23 -8.39 11.61
N ALA A 546 41.24 -8.96 10.94
CA ALA A 546 42.47 -9.41 11.60
C ALA A 546 43.26 -8.23 12.19
N LYS A 547 43.37 -7.13 11.43
CA LYS A 547 43.96 -5.86 11.89
C LYS A 547 43.14 -5.22 13.01
N GLY A 548 41.82 -5.21 12.86
CA GLY A 548 40.88 -4.69 13.85
C GLY A 548 41.02 -5.38 15.20
N ASN A 549 41.05 -6.72 15.22
CA ASN A 549 41.29 -7.49 16.45
C ASN A 549 42.68 -7.20 17.05
N ALA A 550 43.74 -7.20 16.24
CA ALA A 550 45.09 -6.88 16.71
C ALA A 550 45.22 -5.43 17.24
N MET A 551 44.37 -4.50 16.79
CA MET A 551 44.25 -3.16 17.36
C MET A 551 43.45 -3.20 18.68
N LEU A 552 42.33 -3.91 18.75
CA LEU A 552 41.53 -4.07 19.98
C LEU A 552 42.36 -4.62 21.15
N ASP A 553 43.33 -5.49 20.89
CA ASP A 553 44.29 -6.03 21.88
C ASP A 553 45.32 -4.99 22.40
N THR A 554 45.35 -3.76 21.85
CA THR A 554 46.39 -2.75 22.13
C THR A 554 45.87 -1.35 22.52
N TYR A 555 44.58 -1.06 22.31
CA TYR A 555 44.00 0.27 22.58
C TYR A 555 43.37 0.40 23.97
N THR A 556 43.17 1.65 24.41
CA THR A 556 42.47 1.93 25.68
C THR A 556 40.98 1.56 25.59
N ARG A 557 40.33 1.34 26.74
CA ARG A 557 38.98 0.73 26.84
C ARG A 557 37.93 1.40 25.94
N ASP A 558 37.93 2.72 25.87
CA ASP A 558 36.86 3.48 25.19
C ASP A 558 37.13 3.64 23.68
N GLU A 559 38.41 3.72 23.29
CA GLU A 559 38.85 3.66 21.90
C GLU A 559 38.61 2.28 21.30
N ALA A 560 38.93 1.22 22.07
CA ALA A 560 38.66 -0.17 21.70
C ALA A 560 37.14 -0.44 21.59
N HIS A 561 36.32 0.08 22.50
CA HIS A 561 34.86 0.00 22.39
C HIS A 561 34.36 0.64 21.07
N THR A 562 34.88 1.82 20.73
CA THR A 562 34.52 2.55 19.50
C THR A 562 34.93 1.79 18.23
N LEU A 563 36.15 1.23 18.20
CA LEU A 563 36.64 0.39 17.09
C LEU A 563 35.79 -0.88 16.93
N SER A 564 35.49 -1.57 18.04
CA SER A 564 34.69 -2.80 18.06
C SER A 564 33.27 -2.55 17.52
N HIS A 565 32.66 -1.42 17.89
CA HIS A 565 31.34 -1.01 17.42
C HIS A 565 31.30 -0.77 15.89
N GLU A 566 32.30 -0.10 15.31
CA GLU A 566 32.36 0.11 13.85
C GLU A 566 32.71 -1.17 13.06
N LEU A 567 33.60 -2.03 13.59
CA LEU A 567 33.87 -3.35 13.02
C LEU A 567 32.60 -4.24 13.03
N SER A 568 31.83 -4.21 14.13
CA SER A 568 30.55 -4.92 14.25
C SER A 568 29.52 -4.42 13.21
N LYS A 569 29.40 -3.10 13.03
CA LYS A 569 28.56 -2.51 11.97
C LYS A 569 28.98 -2.95 10.57
N LEU A 570 30.28 -2.97 10.28
CA LEU A 570 30.81 -3.41 8.97
C LEU A 570 30.48 -4.88 8.72
N ASN A 571 30.73 -5.76 9.69
CA ASN A 571 30.45 -7.19 9.57
C ASN A 571 28.95 -7.50 9.44
N MET A 572 28.08 -6.77 10.15
CA MET A 572 26.62 -6.89 9.97
C MET A 572 26.19 -6.46 8.57
N ARG A 573 26.74 -5.36 8.03
CA ARG A 573 26.43 -4.88 6.67
C ARG A 573 26.89 -5.88 5.62
N TRP A 574 28.13 -6.35 5.71
CA TRP A 574 28.69 -7.37 4.83
C TRP A 574 27.86 -8.66 4.81
N SER A 575 27.45 -9.15 5.99
CA SER A 575 26.61 -10.34 6.11
C SER A 575 25.26 -10.15 5.42
N LYS A 576 24.59 -9.01 5.67
CA LYS A 576 23.31 -8.66 5.01
C LYS A 576 23.45 -8.51 3.50
N PHE A 577 24.55 -7.94 3.00
CA PHE A 577 24.82 -7.81 1.57
C PHE A 577 24.99 -9.20 0.92
N ASN A 578 25.83 -10.06 1.51
CA ASN A 578 26.07 -11.42 1.04
C ASN A 578 24.79 -12.28 1.05
N ASP A 579 23.95 -12.18 2.09
CA ASP A 579 22.66 -12.87 2.14
C ASP A 579 21.67 -12.38 1.08
N ASN A 580 21.55 -11.05 0.88
CA ASN A 580 20.73 -10.50 -0.19
C ASN A 580 21.17 -11.02 -1.56
N LEU A 581 22.48 -11.04 -1.84
CA LEU A 581 23.03 -11.52 -3.11
C LEU A 581 22.76 -13.02 -3.30
N ARG A 582 22.99 -13.83 -2.26
CA ARG A 582 22.68 -15.28 -2.25
C ARG A 582 21.21 -15.57 -2.55
N ILE A 583 20.29 -14.81 -1.94
CA ILE A 583 18.84 -14.95 -2.18
C ILE A 583 18.49 -14.58 -3.63
N ARG A 584 19.01 -13.47 -4.16
CA ARG A 584 18.75 -13.02 -5.53
C ARG A 584 19.23 -14.03 -6.58
N ARG A 585 20.45 -14.55 -6.42
CA ARG A 585 20.98 -15.64 -7.26
C ARG A 585 20.04 -16.85 -7.26
N ALA A 586 19.60 -17.29 -6.08
CA ALA A 586 18.69 -18.43 -5.97
C ALA A 586 17.31 -18.18 -6.64
N VAL A 587 16.78 -16.97 -6.54
CA VAL A 587 15.53 -16.56 -7.21
C VAL A 587 15.69 -16.55 -8.73
N LEU A 588 16.77 -15.98 -9.26
CA LEU A 588 17.01 -15.94 -10.71
C LEU A 588 17.31 -17.32 -11.30
N GLU A 589 18.10 -18.16 -10.60
CA GLU A 589 18.29 -19.57 -10.98
C GLU A 589 16.96 -20.34 -10.97
N ALA A 590 16.07 -20.10 -10.00
CA ALA A 590 14.75 -20.72 -9.95
C ALA A 590 13.84 -20.24 -11.10
N THR A 591 13.87 -18.95 -11.43
CA THR A 591 13.15 -18.37 -12.58
C THR A 591 13.62 -18.98 -13.89
N GLN A 592 14.94 -19.05 -14.11
CA GLN A 592 15.54 -19.66 -15.29
C GLN A 592 15.15 -21.15 -15.42
N ARG A 593 15.27 -21.93 -14.33
CA ARG A 593 14.84 -23.34 -14.31
C ARG A 593 13.34 -23.51 -14.60
N SER A 594 12.49 -22.63 -14.07
CA SER A 594 11.04 -22.63 -14.32
C SER A 594 10.73 -22.42 -15.81
N ARG A 595 11.40 -21.46 -16.46
CA ARG A 595 11.22 -21.18 -17.90
C ARG A 595 11.80 -22.26 -18.80
N MET A 596 12.98 -22.80 -18.50
CA MET A 596 13.53 -23.96 -19.23
C MET A 596 12.62 -25.19 -19.12
N ASN A 597 12.04 -25.45 -17.95
CA ASN A 597 11.07 -26.53 -17.77
C ASN A 597 9.77 -26.29 -18.55
N ARG A 598 9.27 -25.05 -18.65
CA ARG A 598 8.16 -24.72 -19.58
C ARG A 598 8.54 -25.04 -21.03
N HIS A 599 9.74 -24.67 -21.49
CA HIS A 599 10.18 -24.94 -22.88
C HIS A 599 10.27 -26.44 -23.18
N ASN A 600 10.84 -27.23 -22.27
CA ASN A 600 10.90 -28.70 -22.38
C ASN A 600 9.51 -29.37 -22.34
N LEU A 601 8.48 -28.72 -21.78
CA LEU A 601 7.09 -29.20 -21.77
C LEU A 601 6.33 -28.97 -23.09
N TYR A 602 6.87 -28.16 -24.02
CA TYR A 602 6.25 -27.88 -25.33
C TYR A 602 6.95 -28.57 -26.52
N LEU A 603 8.03 -29.32 -26.30
CA LEU A 603 8.70 -30.10 -27.34
C LEU A 603 8.36 -31.60 -27.20
N PRO A 604 7.72 -32.24 -28.20
CA PRO A 604 7.46 -33.67 -28.16
C PRO A 604 8.77 -34.47 -28.26
N THR A 605 8.92 -35.48 -27.41
CA THR A 605 10.17 -36.19 -27.22
C THR A 605 10.58 -37.00 -28.45
N ILE A 606 11.75 -36.69 -29.02
CA ILE A 606 12.50 -37.60 -29.88
C ILE A 606 13.85 -37.86 -29.20
N SER A 607 14.05 -39.09 -28.76
CA SER A 607 15.25 -39.53 -28.05
C SER A 607 16.40 -39.84 -29.03
N LEU A 608 17.64 -39.58 -28.60
CA LEU A 608 18.77 -40.50 -28.81
C LEU A 608 19.93 -40.20 -27.84
N ASN A 609 20.67 -41.26 -27.48
CA ASN A 609 21.60 -41.33 -26.34
C ASN A 609 22.86 -40.44 -26.43
N ALA A 610 23.31 -39.89 -25.29
CA ALA A 610 24.73 -39.80 -24.92
C ALA A 610 24.91 -39.60 -23.39
N ASP A 611 25.85 -40.36 -22.82
CA ASP A 611 26.26 -40.59 -21.41
C ASP A 611 26.24 -39.47 -20.31
N PRO A 612 26.37 -39.87 -19.01
CA PRO A 612 26.29 -38.96 -17.86
C PRO A 612 27.64 -38.39 -17.38
N MET A 613 27.62 -37.16 -16.87
CA MET A 613 28.67 -36.62 -15.99
C MET A 613 28.08 -35.73 -14.86
N PHE A 614 28.89 -35.48 -13.84
CA PHE A 614 28.64 -34.59 -12.68
C PHE A 614 27.60 -35.03 -11.65
N SER A 615 27.76 -36.25 -11.15
CA SER A 615 27.50 -36.53 -9.73
C SER A 615 28.65 -35.98 -8.86
N ARG A 616 28.45 -34.85 -8.16
CA ARG A 616 29.10 -34.48 -6.87
C ARG A 616 28.72 -33.08 -6.37
N ILE A 617 27.97 -33.02 -5.26
CA ILE A 617 28.06 -31.96 -4.26
C ILE A 617 27.97 -32.67 -2.90
N ASP A 618 29.01 -32.56 -2.06
CA ASP A 618 29.05 -33.20 -0.74
C ASP A 618 28.29 -32.37 0.32
N PRO A 619 27.37 -32.97 1.10
CA PRO A 619 26.56 -32.24 2.09
C PRO A 619 27.27 -32.08 3.45
N HIS A 620 28.52 -31.62 3.45
CA HIS A 620 29.32 -31.42 4.68
C HIS A 620 30.04 -30.07 4.73
N LEU A 621 29.35 -29.05 5.25
CA LEU A 621 29.98 -27.85 5.83
C LEU A 621 29.04 -27.14 6.84
N ILE A 622 28.69 -27.87 7.90
CA ILE A 622 27.97 -27.31 9.07
C ILE A 622 29.01 -26.85 10.10
N LEU A 623 29.20 -25.55 10.26
CA LEU A 623 29.98 -24.91 11.33
C LEU A 623 29.45 -23.47 11.57
N PRO A 624 29.63 -22.90 12.78
CA PRO A 624 29.39 -23.52 14.07
C PRO A 624 28.55 -22.62 15.01
N THR A 625 27.93 -23.21 16.03
CA THR A 625 27.35 -22.44 17.14
C THR A 625 28.47 -21.83 17.98
N VAL A 626 28.47 -20.51 18.20
CA VAL A 626 29.43 -19.86 19.11
C VAL A 626 28.88 -19.88 20.54
N THR A 627 29.49 -20.71 21.39
CA THR A 627 29.22 -20.72 22.83
C THR A 627 29.94 -19.55 23.51
N VAL A 628 29.22 -18.74 24.29
CA VAL A 628 29.82 -17.72 25.15
C VAL A 628 30.40 -18.40 26.40
N ILE A 629 31.69 -18.19 26.66
CA ILE A 629 32.35 -18.62 27.91
C ILE A 629 33.13 -17.44 28.48
N LEU A 630 32.78 -17.03 29.70
CA LEU A 630 33.49 -16.03 30.48
C LEU A 630 34.69 -16.67 31.21
N PRO A 631 35.89 -16.05 31.22
CA PRO A 631 36.97 -16.46 32.09
C PRO A 631 36.84 -15.83 33.48
N ILE A 632 36.54 -16.63 34.50
CA ILE A 632 36.76 -16.27 35.91
C ILE A 632 37.78 -17.26 36.47
N SER A 633 38.88 -16.76 37.02
CA SER A 633 39.92 -17.56 37.66
C SER A 633 40.15 -17.10 39.11
N PRO A 634 39.82 -17.92 40.12
CA PRO A 634 40.23 -17.68 41.49
C PRO A 634 41.65 -18.23 41.76
N PHE A 635 42.34 -17.63 42.73
CA PHE A 635 43.64 -18.12 43.23
C PHE A 635 43.51 -19.47 43.96
N PRO A 636 44.54 -20.35 43.89
CA PRO A 636 44.60 -21.57 44.69
C PRO A 636 45.32 -21.35 46.04
N THR A 637 44.87 -22.04 47.09
CA THR A 637 45.61 -22.20 48.35
C THR A 637 45.58 -23.65 48.85
N ALA A 638 46.78 -24.19 49.10
CA ALA A 638 47.19 -25.40 49.84
C ALA A 638 46.15 -26.46 50.30
N GLY A 639 46.44 -27.76 50.06
CA GLY A 639 45.53 -28.85 50.49
C GLY A 639 46.04 -30.30 50.65
N ALA A 640 47.34 -30.59 50.51
CA ALA A 640 48.02 -31.83 50.97
C ALA A 640 47.51 -33.26 50.60
N ALA A 641 48.40 -34.01 49.93
CA ALA A 641 48.85 -35.38 50.27
C ALA A 641 48.14 -36.66 49.75
N GLN A 642 49.00 -37.51 49.13
CA GLN A 642 49.05 -39.00 49.19
C GLN A 642 47.96 -39.84 48.47
N ALA A 643 48.28 -41.00 47.85
CA ALA A 643 49.58 -41.61 47.52
C ALA A 643 49.43 -42.79 46.52
N LYS A 644 50.57 -43.27 45.96
CA LYS A 644 50.77 -44.55 45.22
C LYS A 644 50.07 -44.63 43.84
N MET A 645 50.51 -45.45 42.88
CA MET A 645 51.71 -46.32 42.76
C MET A 645 52.06 -46.48 41.27
N GLY A 646 53.33 -46.61 40.91
CA GLY A 646 53.81 -46.77 39.54
C GLY A 646 55.18 -46.15 39.35
#